data_AF-A0A3Q3LK77-F1
#
_entry.id   AF-A0A3Q3LK77-F1
#
_cell.length_a   1.000
_cell.length_b   1.000
_cell.length_c   1.000
_cell.angle_alpha   90.00
_cell.angle_beta   90.00
_cell.angle_gamma   90.00
#
_symmetry.space_group_name_H-M   'P 1'
#
loop_
_entity.id
_entity.type
_entity.pdbx_description
1 polymer ?
#
loop_
_entity_poly.entity_id
_entity_poly.type
_entity_poly.pdbx_seq_one_letter_code
_entity_poly.pdbx_strand_id
1 'polypeptide(L)'
;MQLRVRDLEAAVAVERSSQEEAQSSLELLRTKFREVERAYSLERERSDGTERALESLQTEYEQYKSEQTVALETERKSTSDLSEKLEEEKRRHSNTHSLLEQAAQRQRETEDAFMKCVKQIRETLELHRNSDRSPAAEDAGSLSPSAEVLQLLKTTLETCQHRQEETEKQVQDLLSGSERLQEENQALRQLTSEQNRHMQESQQVSVKLEGELTHLRQENRDWSTQSHDLRTELQKERQERTREKVDREREKMREREDREAEVQRITDQNQKESQVRLSFLYRLYQRLLAGCVLLDQPQSILGTFTWEELCDVMSEQVDQLTSDLQKANDKVAQLQSVCQRKSVCVRELQRSQECVLSRLEKSVRRREEAWSRQHTHTVTQLHNELQVCRSQCDSLRDNVSSLELHCSSLTSDLSRVQGLLSRSRQESASFFLACVLLAGALKHTHCRLQTLCEQKTLLSRQLAEREVLQQEVRRLADALGGDGDQEEEGRRRRRAVRRWRRSVCVVLAARRWWVLGKKTTVLFRLERGGGRPALCVCGESATATQKGQDVLSRDGRERMCARWLRSKGFSSTVLSSMVDLQGALTRTGSSPPDVMSAARSGLSRLLDKLLDQSDAASCRVDGDTLSARLRLGLNRMKPPQPNMKTLVVTLQQHFLLFSQRLHSTEVERRSLRLEVANLKRGLRQEREDTCKMVPAEHFNSVCLELRQALNREQEAQMLILEQTNQLHELQQQVNAHTSEQTNTQYTLSQTTQVLSEARQEVSRKERSLRILGKHLSGVQKERTQLEERLQRVENELREASRRQECLIGFMKAAETSYTQVRERLIQSRRSLSTQPQPLPLPGQHLELSAAESIMGTPELAACQTLLSVVSQLFHTCSSRIDWLEQEVSAHRSHVTALRGELQDVCLRDNLDVVPVAEGPKTFLLDQVETGKPADLSSDPPVGLNTAPFPSSPLCKPSRDKTKERKPTKKNRGQGKCGGRRQT
;
A
#
# COMPACT_ATOMS: atom_id res chain seq x y z
N MET A 1 -7.15 81.00 -36.20
CA MET A 1 -7.90 79.76 -36.52
C MET A 1 -6.99 78.60 -36.90
N GLN A 2 -6.03 78.75 -37.83
CA GLN A 2 -5.12 77.67 -38.25
C GLN A 2 -4.28 77.04 -37.12
N LEU A 3 -3.76 77.83 -36.17
CA LEU A 3 -3.04 77.30 -34.99
C LEU A 3 -3.92 76.39 -34.13
N ARG A 4 -5.15 76.82 -33.83
CA ARG A 4 -6.15 76.02 -33.11
C ARG A 4 -6.49 74.70 -33.83
N VAL A 5 -6.54 74.70 -35.16
CA VAL A 5 -6.77 73.47 -35.93
C VAL A 5 -5.59 72.52 -35.78
N ARG A 6 -4.35 73.01 -35.86
CA ARG A 6 -3.15 72.19 -35.63
C ARG A 6 -3.06 71.63 -34.21
N ASP A 7 -3.41 72.43 -33.20
CA ASP A 7 -3.43 71.97 -31.81
C ASP A 7 -4.49 70.88 -31.58
N LEU A 8 -5.66 71.01 -32.22
CA LEU A 8 -6.72 69.99 -32.18
C LEU A 8 -6.32 68.74 -32.96
N GLU A 9 -5.65 68.85 -34.11
CA GLU A 9 -5.11 67.73 -34.87
C GLU A 9 -4.04 66.97 -34.06
N ALA A 10 -3.16 67.69 -33.36
CA ALA A 10 -2.17 67.10 -32.47
C ALA A 10 -2.82 66.38 -31.28
N ALA A 11 -3.84 66.98 -30.65
CA ALA A 11 -4.60 66.34 -29.57
C ALA A 11 -5.32 65.08 -30.05
N VAL A 12 -5.95 65.10 -31.23
CA VAL A 12 -6.60 63.92 -31.83
C VAL A 12 -5.58 62.84 -32.18
N ALA A 13 -4.37 63.19 -32.64
CA ALA A 13 -3.31 62.22 -32.89
C ALA A 13 -2.83 61.55 -31.58
N VAL A 14 -2.68 62.32 -30.50
CA VAL A 14 -2.35 61.78 -29.17
C VAL A 14 -3.45 60.85 -28.68
N GLU A 15 -4.73 61.24 -28.80
CA GLU A 15 -5.85 60.38 -28.41
C GLU A 15 -5.96 59.10 -29.26
N ARG A 16 -5.59 59.15 -30.55
CA ARG A 16 -5.52 57.93 -31.38
C ARG A 16 -4.40 57.01 -30.90
N SER A 17 -3.22 57.55 -30.60
CA SER A 17 -2.11 56.75 -30.07
C SER A 17 -2.44 56.14 -28.70
N SER A 18 -3.09 56.89 -27.81
CA SER A 18 -3.52 56.37 -26.51
C SER A 18 -4.61 55.30 -26.66
N GLN A 19 -5.51 55.43 -27.63
CA GLN A 19 -6.52 54.42 -27.96
C GLN A 19 -5.90 53.14 -28.55
N GLU A 20 -4.90 53.25 -29.43
CA GLU A 20 -4.16 52.10 -29.97
C GLU A 20 -3.34 51.37 -28.88
N GLU A 21 -2.72 52.12 -27.96
CA GLU A 21 -2.06 51.57 -26.77
C GLU A 21 -3.06 50.86 -25.82
N ALA A 22 -4.24 51.44 -25.62
CA ALA A 22 -5.32 50.81 -24.85
C ALA A 22 -5.83 49.52 -25.52
N GLN A 23 -5.94 49.49 -26.85
CA GLN A 23 -6.35 48.30 -27.60
C GLN A 23 -5.31 47.18 -27.52
N SER A 24 -4.03 47.51 -27.74
CA SER A 24 -2.94 46.52 -27.64
C SER A 24 -2.79 45.97 -26.22
N SER A 25 -2.96 46.80 -25.19
CA SER A 25 -2.97 46.33 -23.80
C SER A 25 -4.17 45.45 -23.46
N LEU A 26 -5.36 45.74 -24.00
CA LEU A 26 -6.54 44.86 -23.88
C LEU A 26 -6.34 43.52 -24.60
N GLU A 27 -5.74 43.51 -25.79
CA GLU A 27 -5.41 42.29 -26.50
C GLU A 27 -4.41 41.43 -25.73
N LEU A 28 -3.38 42.05 -25.15
CA LEU A 28 -2.43 41.38 -24.27
C LEU A 28 -3.10 40.82 -23.00
N LEU A 29 -4.07 41.53 -22.42
CA LEU A 29 -4.86 41.00 -21.31
C LEU A 29 -5.70 39.79 -21.75
N ARG A 30 -6.34 39.85 -22.93
CA ARG A 30 -7.11 38.74 -23.49
C ARG A 30 -6.25 37.50 -23.74
N THR A 31 -5.03 37.66 -24.26
CA THR A 31 -4.12 36.51 -24.45
C THR A 31 -3.70 35.91 -23.11
N LYS A 32 -3.38 36.74 -22.12
CA LYS A 32 -3.09 36.29 -20.75
C LYS A 32 -4.27 35.55 -20.12
N PHE A 33 -5.50 36.03 -20.29
CA PHE A 33 -6.69 35.31 -19.79
C PHE A 33 -6.84 33.93 -20.45
N ARG A 34 -6.66 33.83 -21.78
CA ARG A 34 -6.69 32.53 -22.48
C ARG A 34 -5.58 31.59 -22.02
N GLU A 35 -4.41 32.11 -21.68
CA GLU A 35 -3.31 31.30 -21.11
C GLU A 35 -3.66 30.78 -19.72
N VAL A 36 -4.25 31.62 -18.86
CA VAL A 36 -4.72 31.24 -17.54
C VAL A 36 -5.85 30.20 -17.63
N GLU A 37 -6.81 30.39 -18.53
CA GLU A 37 -7.88 29.42 -18.79
C GLU A 37 -7.32 28.06 -19.25
N ARG A 38 -6.35 28.06 -20.18
CA ARG A 38 -5.67 26.83 -20.62
C ARG A 38 -4.92 26.16 -19.47
N ALA A 39 -4.19 26.92 -18.66
CA ALA A 39 -3.48 26.39 -17.50
C ALA A 39 -4.46 25.80 -16.47
N TYR A 40 -5.59 26.45 -16.25
CA TYR A 40 -6.63 25.98 -15.34
C TYR A 40 -7.31 24.69 -15.85
N SER A 41 -7.62 24.60 -17.15
CA SER A 41 -8.16 23.36 -17.74
C SER A 41 -7.17 22.20 -17.63
N LEU A 42 -5.88 22.42 -17.90
CA LEU A 42 -4.85 21.40 -17.71
C LEU A 42 -4.70 20.95 -16.26
N GLU A 43 -4.82 21.89 -15.31
CA GLU A 43 -4.77 21.55 -13.89
C GLU A 43 -6.00 20.76 -13.45
N ARG A 44 -7.18 21.04 -14.03
CA ARG A 44 -8.40 20.25 -13.83
C ARG A 44 -8.27 18.83 -14.40
N GLU A 45 -7.76 18.68 -15.62
CA GLU A 45 -7.51 17.35 -16.19
C GLU A 45 -6.51 16.53 -15.34
N ARG A 46 -5.51 17.21 -14.76
CA ARG A 46 -4.57 16.57 -13.82
C ARG A 46 -5.26 16.19 -12.52
N SER A 47 -6.09 17.06 -11.94
CA SER A 47 -6.84 16.71 -10.72
C SER A 47 -7.76 15.51 -10.96
N ASP A 48 -8.48 15.50 -12.08
CA ASP A 48 -9.38 14.40 -12.46
C ASP A 48 -8.59 13.11 -12.73
N GLY A 49 -7.36 13.22 -13.25
CA GLY A 49 -6.43 12.11 -13.39
C GLY A 49 -5.96 11.55 -12.05
N THR A 50 -5.63 12.43 -11.09
CA THR A 50 -5.24 12.01 -9.73
C THR A 50 -6.40 11.44 -8.93
N GLU A 51 -7.62 11.96 -9.11
CA GLU A 51 -8.82 11.47 -8.45
C GLU A 51 -9.15 10.05 -8.91
N ARG A 52 -9.15 9.79 -10.22
CA ARG A 52 -9.32 8.43 -10.76
C ARG A 52 -8.25 7.45 -10.30
N ALA A 53 -7.00 7.90 -10.15
CA ALA A 53 -5.92 7.06 -9.62
C ALA A 53 -6.10 6.76 -8.13
N LEU A 54 -6.65 7.70 -7.36
CA LEU A 54 -7.00 7.47 -5.96
C LEU A 54 -8.19 6.51 -5.84
N GLU A 55 -9.22 6.67 -6.67
CA GLU A 55 -10.35 5.74 -6.74
C GLU A 55 -9.90 4.33 -7.09
N SER A 56 -9.01 4.16 -8.08
CA SER A 56 -8.49 2.83 -8.42
C SER A 56 -7.71 2.21 -7.26
N LEU A 57 -6.83 2.96 -6.61
CA LEU A 57 -6.10 2.50 -5.43
C LEU A 57 -7.03 2.15 -4.26
N GLN A 58 -8.11 2.91 -4.07
CA GLN A 58 -9.12 2.62 -3.06
C GLN A 58 -9.85 1.31 -3.37
N THR A 59 -10.23 1.08 -4.63
CA THR A 59 -10.86 -0.19 -5.03
C THR A 59 -9.92 -1.38 -4.90
N GLU A 60 -8.63 -1.22 -5.23
CA GLU A 60 -7.61 -2.25 -5.05
C GLU A 60 -7.41 -2.56 -3.57
N TYR A 61 -7.40 -1.55 -2.71
CA TYR A 61 -7.31 -1.73 -1.26
C TYR A 61 -8.54 -2.45 -0.70
N GLU A 62 -9.75 -2.11 -1.15
CA GLU A 62 -10.97 -2.81 -0.76
C GLU A 62 -10.98 -4.28 -1.23
N GLN A 63 -10.51 -4.54 -2.45
CA GLN A 63 -10.32 -5.90 -2.96
C GLN A 63 -9.33 -6.68 -2.10
N TYR A 64 -8.14 -6.13 -1.86
CA TYR A 64 -7.13 -6.75 -1.01
C TYR A 64 -7.66 -7.04 0.40
N LYS A 65 -8.39 -6.09 1.00
CA LYS A 65 -9.04 -6.28 2.29
C LYS A 65 -10.06 -7.42 2.25
N SER A 66 -10.86 -7.52 1.19
CA SER A 66 -11.83 -8.59 1.02
C SER A 66 -11.16 -9.96 0.86
N GLU A 67 -10.10 -10.06 0.06
CA GLU A 67 -9.31 -11.28 -0.12
C GLU A 67 -8.68 -11.72 1.20
N GLN A 68 -8.12 -10.78 1.96
CA GLN A 68 -7.55 -11.05 3.28
C GLN A 68 -8.62 -11.55 4.27
N THR A 69 -9.82 -10.98 4.27
CA THR A 69 -10.91 -11.46 5.12
C THR A 69 -11.36 -12.87 4.74
N VAL A 70 -11.47 -13.18 3.44
CA VAL A 70 -11.81 -14.53 2.97
C VAL A 70 -10.72 -15.52 3.36
N ALA A 71 -9.44 -15.17 3.22
CA ALA A 71 -8.32 -16.02 3.63
C ALA A 71 -8.36 -16.31 5.14
N LEU A 72 -8.63 -15.29 5.97
CA LEU A 72 -8.78 -15.48 7.42
C LEU A 72 -9.98 -16.36 7.78
N GLU A 73 -11.09 -16.24 7.06
CA GLU A 73 -12.26 -17.12 7.24
C GLU A 73 -11.97 -18.56 6.82
N THR A 74 -11.23 -18.78 5.73
CA THR A 74 -10.83 -20.13 5.30
C THR A 74 -9.87 -20.78 6.29
N GLU A 75 -8.92 -20.00 6.83
CA GLU A 75 -8.02 -20.47 7.89
C GLU A 75 -8.82 -20.81 9.15
N ARG A 76 -9.73 -19.94 9.59
CA ARG A 76 -10.63 -20.25 10.72
C ARG A 76 -11.44 -21.52 10.51
N LYS A 77 -12.02 -21.72 9.33
CA LYS A 77 -12.74 -22.97 8.99
C LYS A 77 -11.81 -24.18 9.06
N SER A 78 -10.62 -24.10 8.47
CA SER A 78 -9.64 -25.19 8.53
C SER A 78 -9.22 -25.53 9.96
N THR A 79 -9.03 -24.52 10.82
CA THR A 79 -8.71 -24.73 12.24
C THR A 79 -9.88 -25.34 13.01
N SER A 80 -11.11 -24.96 12.67
CA SER A 80 -12.33 -25.56 13.24
C SER A 80 -12.43 -27.03 12.84
N ASP A 81 -12.26 -27.36 11.55
CA ASP A 81 -12.32 -28.73 11.05
C ASP A 81 -11.22 -29.61 11.67
N LEU A 82 -10.01 -29.07 11.84
CA LEU A 82 -8.92 -29.76 12.53
C LEU A 82 -9.23 -29.97 14.01
N SER A 83 -9.85 -28.99 14.67
CA SER A 83 -10.28 -29.13 16.07
C SER A 83 -11.36 -30.19 16.25
N GLU A 84 -12.30 -30.29 15.30
CA GLU A 84 -13.36 -31.31 15.31
C GLU A 84 -12.75 -32.71 15.11
N LYS A 85 -11.85 -32.86 14.12
CA LYS A 85 -11.11 -34.12 13.91
C LYS A 85 -10.30 -34.53 15.14
N LEU A 86 -9.68 -33.57 15.82
CA LEU A 86 -8.94 -33.83 17.06
C LEU A 86 -9.87 -34.33 18.17
N GLU A 87 -11.05 -33.73 18.33
CA GLU A 87 -12.04 -34.20 19.30
C GLU A 87 -12.63 -35.58 18.94
N GLU A 88 -12.82 -35.86 17.66
CA GLU A 88 -13.17 -37.21 17.21
C GLU A 88 -12.09 -38.24 17.51
N GLU A 89 -10.82 -37.93 17.25
CA GLU A 89 -9.70 -38.80 17.58
C GLU A 89 -9.59 -39.03 19.09
N LYS A 90 -9.80 -38.00 19.93
CA LYS A 90 -9.88 -38.17 21.38
C LYS A 90 -11.00 -39.13 21.78
N ARG A 91 -12.19 -39.02 21.16
CA ARG A 91 -13.29 -39.97 21.41
C ARG A 91 -12.95 -41.39 20.95
N ARG A 92 -12.36 -41.55 19.76
CA ARG A 92 -11.91 -42.85 19.25
C ARG A 92 -10.89 -43.48 20.20
N HIS A 93 -9.94 -42.69 20.68
CA HIS A 93 -8.93 -43.13 21.65
C HIS A 93 -9.56 -43.53 22.99
N SER A 94 -10.54 -42.78 23.50
CA SER A 94 -11.28 -43.17 24.71
C SER A 94 -12.03 -44.49 24.50
N ASN A 95 -12.62 -44.71 23.33
CA ASN A 95 -13.33 -45.94 23.00
C ASN A 95 -12.35 -47.13 22.90
N THR A 96 -11.22 -46.98 22.22
CA THR A 96 -10.20 -48.03 22.13
C THR A 96 -9.60 -48.35 23.50
N HIS A 97 -9.37 -47.33 24.35
CA HIS A 97 -8.95 -47.53 25.73
C HIS A 97 -9.97 -48.37 26.52
N SER A 98 -11.27 -48.05 26.40
CA SER A 98 -12.32 -48.84 27.06
C SER A 98 -12.40 -50.28 26.57
N LEU A 99 -12.18 -50.51 25.26
CA LEU A 99 -12.14 -51.86 24.68
C LEU A 99 -10.92 -52.64 25.16
N LEU A 100 -9.77 -51.98 25.31
CA LEU A 100 -8.56 -52.58 25.87
C LEU A 100 -8.75 -52.94 27.34
N GLU A 101 -9.39 -52.09 28.15
CA GLU A 101 -9.75 -52.42 29.53
C GLU A 101 -10.67 -53.65 29.60
N GLN A 102 -11.69 -53.73 28.73
CA GLN A 102 -12.55 -54.90 28.66
C GLN A 102 -11.79 -56.16 28.21
N ALA A 103 -10.86 -56.05 27.25
CA ALA A 103 -10.04 -57.17 26.81
C ALA A 103 -9.10 -57.65 27.92
N ALA A 104 -8.48 -56.73 28.66
CA ALA A 104 -7.66 -57.04 29.82
C ALA A 104 -8.48 -57.73 30.93
N GLN A 105 -9.73 -57.30 31.14
CA GLN A 105 -10.64 -57.94 32.10
C GLN A 105 -11.02 -59.37 31.67
N ARG A 106 -11.37 -59.58 30.38
CA ARG A 106 -11.61 -60.92 29.83
C ARG A 106 -10.37 -61.79 29.93
N GLN A 107 -9.19 -61.23 29.73
CA GLN A 107 -7.93 -61.97 29.88
C GLN A 107 -7.76 -62.47 31.31
N ARG A 108 -7.94 -61.60 32.33
CA ARG A 108 -7.92 -61.99 33.75
C ARG A 108 -8.95 -63.08 34.07
N GLU A 109 -10.16 -62.96 33.54
CA GLU A 109 -11.21 -63.97 33.72
C GLU A 109 -10.83 -65.33 33.09
N THR A 110 -10.19 -65.32 31.91
CA THR A 110 -9.68 -66.55 31.29
C THR A 110 -8.47 -67.13 32.02
N GLU A 111 -7.59 -66.29 32.57
CA GLU A 111 -6.46 -66.71 33.39
C GLU A 111 -6.95 -67.35 34.70
N ASP A 112 -7.96 -66.77 35.36
CA ASP A 112 -8.62 -67.35 36.53
C ASP A 112 -9.32 -68.68 36.20
N ALA A 113 -9.99 -68.77 35.06
CA ALA A 113 -10.60 -70.02 34.59
C ALA A 113 -9.55 -71.10 34.30
N PHE A 114 -8.42 -70.71 33.69
CA PHE A 114 -7.28 -71.61 33.46
C PHE A 114 -6.68 -72.09 34.79
N MET A 115 -6.47 -71.19 35.76
CA MET A 115 -5.98 -71.54 37.09
C MET A 115 -6.93 -72.50 37.82
N LYS A 116 -8.26 -72.32 37.69
CA LYS A 116 -9.26 -73.26 38.21
C LYS A 116 -9.19 -74.62 37.53
N CYS A 117 -9.03 -74.67 36.21
CA CYS A 117 -8.90 -75.92 35.46
C CYS A 117 -7.62 -76.67 35.84
N VAL A 118 -6.48 -75.99 35.95
CA VAL A 118 -5.22 -76.58 36.42
C VAL A 118 -5.36 -77.11 37.86
N LYS A 119 -6.13 -76.43 38.70
CA LYS A 119 -6.44 -76.90 40.06
C LYS A 119 -7.29 -78.18 40.03
N GLN A 120 -8.31 -78.26 39.19
CA GLN A 120 -9.12 -79.47 38.99
C GLN A 120 -8.31 -80.64 38.42
N ILE A 121 -7.37 -80.39 37.50
CA ILE A 121 -6.45 -81.41 36.98
C ILE A 121 -5.53 -81.92 38.10
N ARG A 122 -5.07 -81.03 38.98
CA ARG A 122 -4.25 -81.42 40.14
C ARG A 122 -5.06 -82.27 41.13
N GLU A 123 -6.28 -81.86 41.44
CA GLU A 123 -7.20 -82.59 42.34
C GLU A 123 -7.60 -83.97 41.78
N THR A 124 -7.82 -84.08 40.47
CA THR A 124 -8.11 -85.37 39.80
C THR A 124 -6.88 -86.27 39.74
N LEU A 125 -5.68 -85.74 39.52
CA LEU A 125 -4.42 -86.50 39.62
C LEU A 125 -4.14 -86.98 41.06
N GLU A 126 -4.50 -86.20 42.08
CA GLU A 126 -4.43 -86.60 43.49
C GLU A 126 -5.46 -87.70 43.82
N LEU A 127 -6.67 -87.65 43.26
CA LEU A 127 -7.67 -88.72 43.35
C LEU A 127 -7.19 -90.04 42.74
N HIS A 128 -6.48 -90.00 41.60
CA HIS A 128 -5.89 -91.20 40.99
C HIS A 128 -4.70 -91.75 41.79
N ARG A 129 -3.90 -90.87 42.41
CA ARG A 129 -2.78 -91.28 43.29
C ARG A 129 -3.26 -91.98 44.58
N ASN A 130 -4.49 -91.68 45.03
CA ASN A 130 -5.09 -92.27 46.22
C ASN A 130 -5.96 -93.52 45.93
N SER A 131 -6.13 -93.89 44.65
CA SER A 131 -6.98 -95.02 44.23
C SER A 131 -6.21 -96.31 43.88
N ASP A 132 -4.93 -96.42 44.26
CA ASP A 132 -4.15 -97.66 44.17
C ASP A 132 -4.49 -98.62 45.33
N ARG A 133 -5.68 -99.24 45.31
CA ARG A 133 -5.92 -100.54 45.99
C ARG A 133 -7.16 -101.33 45.48
N SER A 134 -6.98 -102.00 44.32
CA SER A 134 -7.56 -103.29 43.83
C SER A 134 -9.09 -103.50 43.70
N PRO A 135 -9.57 -104.62 43.06
CA PRO A 135 -9.00 -105.46 42.01
C PRO A 135 -9.93 -105.61 40.76
N ALA A 136 -9.42 -106.36 39.77
CA ALA A 136 -9.96 -106.68 38.45
C ALA A 136 -11.47 -106.98 38.33
N ALA A 137 -12.07 -106.49 37.24
CA ALA A 137 -13.14 -107.16 36.50
C ALA A 137 -13.10 -106.73 35.02
N GLU A 138 -13.24 -107.71 34.13
CA GLU A 138 -13.28 -107.59 32.68
C GLU A 138 -14.50 -106.77 32.21
N ASP A 139 -14.33 -105.90 31.21
CA ASP A 139 -14.90 -106.05 29.85
C ASP A 139 -14.96 -104.69 29.10
N ALA A 140 -14.88 -104.78 27.76
CA ALA A 140 -15.24 -103.76 26.76
C ALA A 140 -14.42 -102.46 26.62
N GLY A 141 -13.41 -102.49 25.74
CA GLY A 141 -13.32 -101.63 24.55
C GLY A 141 -13.57 -100.11 24.64
N SER A 142 -13.26 -99.44 25.74
CA SER A 142 -13.24 -97.96 25.81
C SER A 142 -11.83 -97.46 26.10
N LEU A 143 -11.43 -96.42 25.37
CA LEU A 143 -10.12 -95.77 25.46
C LEU A 143 -9.79 -95.42 26.91
N SER A 144 -8.58 -95.74 27.36
CA SER A 144 -8.14 -95.51 28.73
C SER A 144 -8.32 -94.04 29.15
N PRO A 145 -8.74 -93.73 30.39
CA PRO A 145 -8.92 -92.35 30.88
C PRO A 145 -7.67 -91.47 30.73
N SER A 146 -6.47 -92.06 30.70
CA SER A 146 -5.21 -91.34 30.47
C SER A 146 -5.05 -90.81 29.03
N ALA A 147 -5.67 -91.47 28.04
CA ALA A 147 -5.57 -91.06 26.63
C ALA A 147 -6.45 -89.84 26.35
N GLU A 148 -7.66 -89.78 26.93
CA GLU A 148 -8.54 -88.61 26.83
C GLU A 148 -7.96 -87.38 27.53
N VAL A 149 -7.34 -87.57 28.70
CA VAL A 149 -6.63 -86.48 29.42
C VAL A 149 -5.47 -85.93 28.59
N LEU A 150 -4.68 -86.80 27.94
CA LEU A 150 -3.59 -86.36 27.06
C LEU A 150 -4.09 -85.66 25.79
N GLN A 151 -5.21 -86.10 25.22
CA GLN A 151 -5.83 -85.44 24.06
C GLN A 151 -6.39 -84.07 24.43
N LEU A 152 -7.01 -83.93 25.61
CA LEU A 152 -7.50 -82.65 26.14
C LEU A 152 -6.35 -81.69 26.47
N LEU A 153 -5.23 -82.19 27.00
CA LEU A 153 -4.02 -81.41 27.26
C LEU A 153 -3.38 -80.92 25.96
N LYS A 154 -3.39 -81.75 24.91
CA LYS A 154 -2.87 -81.40 23.60
C LYS A 154 -3.69 -80.30 22.93
N THR A 155 -5.02 -80.42 22.91
CA THR A 155 -5.88 -79.40 22.30
C THR A 155 -5.86 -78.08 23.08
N THR A 156 -5.80 -78.13 24.41
CA THR A 156 -5.64 -76.91 25.23
C THR A 156 -4.30 -76.23 25.00
N LEU A 157 -3.20 -76.98 24.89
CA LEU A 157 -1.88 -76.42 24.53
C LEU A 157 -1.86 -75.80 23.13
N GLU A 158 -2.45 -76.46 22.12
CA GLU A 158 -2.55 -75.92 20.76
C GLU A 158 -3.39 -74.63 20.73
N THR A 159 -4.47 -74.57 21.53
CA THR A 159 -5.31 -73.38 21.65
C THR A 159 -4.59 -72.24 22.38
N CYS A 160 -3.80 -72.55 23.42
CA CYS A 160 -2.97 -71.58 24.13
C CYS A 160 -1.84 -71.03 23.25
N GLN A 161 -1.16 -71.89 22.48
CA GLN A 161 -0.14 -71.45 21.51
C GLN A 161 -0.73 -70.52 20.45
N HIS A 162 -1.88 -70.88 19.87
CA HIS A 162 -2.49 -70.04 18.85
C HIS A 162 -2.94 -68.68 19.42
N ARG A 163 -3.51 -68.65 20.63
CA ARG A 163 -3.83 -67.38 21.33
C ARG A 163 -2.59 -66.54 21.58
N GLN A 164 -1.49 -67.16 22.00
CA GLN A 164 -0.23 -66.46 22.25
C GLN A 164 0.29 -65.79 20.98
N GLU A 165 0.35 -66.51 19.86
CA GLU A 165 0.77 -65.97 18.56
C GLU A 165 -0.13 -64.81 18.08
N GLU A 166 -1.44 -64.88 18.39
CA GLU A 166 -2.40 -63.84 18.03
C GLU A 166 -2.22 -62.59 18.88
N THR A 167 -1.96 -62.74 20.18
CA THR A 167 -1.61 -61.61 21.07
C THR A 167 -0.25 -61.00 20.72
N GLU A 168 0.74 -61.80 20.33
CA GLU A 168 2.05 -61.31 19.89
C GLU A 168 1.93 -60.45 18.63
N LYS A 169 1.12 -60.88 17.65
CA LYS A 169 0.81 -60.08 16.46
C LYS A 169 0.12 -58.76 16.82
N GLN A 170 -0.87 -58.79 17.72
CA GLN A 170 -1.56 -57.57 18.17
C GLN A 170 -0.62 -56.60 18.88
N VAL A 171 0.29 -57.09 19.73
CA VAL A 171 1.30 -56.25 20.39
C VAL A 171 2.26 -55.64 19.36
N GLN A 172 2.66 -56.40 18.34
CA GLN A 172 3.55 -55.91 17.29
C GLN A 172 2.87 -54.84 16.41
N ASP A 173 1.59 -55.02 16.09
CA ASP A 173 0.81 -54.01 15.38
C ASP A 173 0.66 -52.73 16.22
N LEU A 174 0.37 -52.85 17.53
CA LEU A 174 0.29 -51.72 18.46
C LEU A 174 1.62 -50.97 18.60
N LEU A 175 2.75 -51.69 18.67
CA LEU A 175 4.09 -51.09 18.68
C LEU A 175 4.34 -50.27 17.42
N SER A 176 4.02 -50.82 16.24
CA SER A 176 4.16 -50.09 14.98
C SER A 176 3.26 -48.86 14.90
N GLY A 177 2.07 -48.91 15.51
CA GLY A 177 1.17 -47.76 15.65
C GLY A 177 1.73 -46.70 16.60
N SER A 178 2.33 -47.11 17.73
CA SER A 178 2.97 -46.21 18.68
C SER A 178 4.17 -45.49 18.08
N GLU A 179 4.99 -46.17 17.28
CA GLU A 179 6.12 -45.56 16.58
C GLU A 179 5.65 -44.47 15.60
N ARG A 180 4.62 -44.76 14.80
CA ARG A 180 4.03 -43.76 13.88
C ARG A 180 3.46 -42.55 14.62
N LEU A 181 2.73 -42.77 15.71
CA LEU A 181 2.21 -41.67 16.55
C LEU A 181 3.33 -40.84 17.19
N GLN A 182 4.47 -41.46 17.49
CA GLN A 182 5.64 -40.78 18.03
C GLN A 182 6.32 -39.92 16.96
N GLU A 183 6.43 -40.40 15.73
CA GLU A 183 6.91 -39.62 14.58
C GLU A 183 6.00 -38.43 14.28
N GLU A 184 4.67 -38.63 14.27
CA GLU A 184 3.69 -37.55 14.09
C GLU A 184 3.78 -36.51 15.21
N ASN A 185 3.94 -36.94 16.48
CA ASN A 185 4.16 -36.03 17.59
C ASN A 185 5.45 -35.21 17.45
N GLN A 186 6.53 -35.81 16.94
CA GLN A 186 7.77 -35.09 16.68
C GLN A 186 7.58 -34.05 15.57
N ALA A 187 6.89 -34.40 14.49
CA ALA A 187 6.57 -33.48 13.40
C ALA A 187 5.70 -32.31 13.89
N LEU A 188 4.67 -32.58 14.71
CA LEU A 188 3.82 -31.53 15.28
C LEU A 188 4.60 -30.60 16.22
N ARG A 189 5.55 -31.11 17.01
CA ARG A 189 6.42 -30.28 17.85
C ARG A 189 7.33 -29.38 17.01
N GLN A 190 7.88 -29.91 15.92
CA GLN A 190 8.68 -29.11 14.98
C GLN A 190 7.84 -28.00 14.36
N LEU A 191 6.66 -28.31 13.84
CA LEU A 191 5.76 -27.34 13.23
C LEU A 191 5.32 -26.26 14.24
N THR A 192 5.03 -26.65 15.48
CA THR A 192 4.73 -25.72 16.58
C THR A 192 5.92 -24.80 16.87
N SER A 193 7.15 -25.34 16.85
CA SER A 193 8.37 -24.54 17.07
C SER A 193 8.63 -23.55 15.93
N GLU A 194 8.38 -23.94 14.68
CA GLU A 194 8.49 -23.08 13.51
C GLU A 194 7.42 -21.98 13.53
N GLN A 195 6.19 -22.32 13.90
CA GLN A 195 5.12 -21.36 14.07
C GLN A 195 5.42 -20.34 15.18
N ASN A 196 5.96 -20.80 16.31
CA ASN A 196 6.40 -19.91 17.39
C ASN A 196 7.55 -18.98 16.95
N ARG A 197 8.51 -19.49 16.17
CA ARG A 197 9.58 -18.67 15.57
C ARG A 197 9.00 -17.58 14.66
N HIS A 198 8.06 -17.93 13.77
CA HIS A 198 7.40 -16.96 12.91
C HIS A 198 6.59 -15.92 13.70
N MET A 199 5.91 -16.34 14.76
CA MET A 199 5.20 -15.42 15.66
C MET A 199 6.17 -14.44 16.33
N GLN A 200 7.33 -14.90 16.81
CA GLN A 200 8.36 -14.03 17.40
C GLN A 200 8.97 -13.07 16.37
N GLU A 201 9.24 -13.53 15.16
CA GLU A 201 9.74 -12.68 14.07
C GLU A 201 8.73 -11.59 13.70
N SER A 202 7.44 -11.94 13.60
CA SER A 202 6.35 -10.99 13.36
C SER A 202 6.21 -9.97 14.50
N GLN A 203 6.32 -10.42 15.76
CA GLN A 203 6.33 -9.53 16.92
C GLN A 203 7.52 -8.57 16.91
N GLN A 204 8.72 -9.05 16.58
CA GLN A 204 9.90 -8.20 16.47
C GLN A 204 9.76 -7.14 15.36
N VAL A 205 9.20 -7.52 14.21
CA VAL A 205 8.93 -6.57 13.12
C VAL A 205 7.89 -5.54 13.56
N SER A 206 6.84 -5.97 14.28
CA SER A 206 5.82 -5.05 14.81
C SER A 206 6.42 -4.04 15.79
N VAL A 207 7.30 -4.48 16.70
CA VAL A 207 8.00 -3.59 17.64
C VAL A 207 8.92 -2.61 16.91
N LYS A 208 9.62 -3.04 15.85
CA LYS A 208 10.45 -2.14 15.02
C LYS A 208 9.60 -1.08 14.33
N LEU A 209 8.48 -1.49 13.73
CA LEU A 209 7.54 -0.57 13.08
C LEU A 209 6.90 0.39 14.09
N GLU A 210 6.57 -0.06 15.30
CA GLU A 210 6.13 0.84 16.38
C GLU A 210 7.21 1.85 16.77
N GLY A 211 8.48 1.41 16.85
CA GLY A 211 9.64 2.29 17.03
C GLY A 211 9.73 3.37 15.95
N GLU A 212 9.65 2.98 14.67
CA GLU A 212 9.65 3.91 13.54
C GLU A 212 8.45 4.84 13.54
N LEU A 213 7.25 4.35 13.86
CA LEU A 213 6.05 5.18 14.00
C LEU A 213 6.19 6.20 15.12
N THR A 214 6.78 5.83 16.26
CA THR A 214 7.02 6.79 17.35
C THR A 214 8.08 7.83 16.97
N HIS A 215 9.12 7.43 16.23
CA HIS A 215 10.12 8.34 15.68
C HIS A 215 9.50 9.35 14.71
N LEU A 216 8.73 8.87 13.71
CA LEU A 216 8.04 9.74 12.75
C LEU A 216 7.03 10.67 13.43
N ARG A 217 6.33 10.20 14.47
CA ARG A 217 5.45 11.06 15.27
C ARG A 217 6.22 12.15 15.99
N GLN A 218 7.42 11.86 16.49
CA GLN A 218 8.26 12.85 17.15
C GLN A 218 8.78 13.88 16.15
N GLU A 219 9.31 13.43 15.01
CA GLU A 219 9.75 14.34 13.93
C GLU A 219 8.60 15.23 13.46
N ASN A 220 7.39 14.70 13.33
CA ASN A 220 6.23 15.51 12.95
C ASN A 220 5.87 16.55 14.02
N ARG A 221 6.01 16.23 15.31
CA ARG A 221 5.87 17.22 16.39
C ARG A 221 6.95 18.29 16.29
N ASP A 222 8.18 17.90 16.04
CA ASP A 222 9.31 18.83 15.92
C ASP A 222 9.11 19.76 14.72
N TRP A 223 8.72 19.23 13.55
CA TRP A 223 8.34 20.03 12.38
C TRP A 223 7.15 20.95 12.63
N SER A 224 6.16 20.50 13.39
CA SER A 224 5.02 21.32 13.80
C SER A 224 5.45 22.48 14.69
N THR A 225 6.32 22.23 15.67
CA THR A 225 6.89 23.30 16.52
C THR A 225 7.72 24.29 15.71
N GLN A 226 8.59 23.82 14.82
CA GLN A 226 9.37 24.70 13.93
C GLN A 226 8.48 25.52 13.00
N SER A 227 7.42 24.92 12.45
CA SER A 227 6.45 25.65 11.63
C SER A 227 5.71 26.71 12.43
N HIS A 228 5.36 26.41 13.69
CA HIS A 228 4.75 27.38 14.60
C HIS A 228 5.71 28.54 14.89
N ASP A 229 6.95 28.25 15.25
CA ASP A 229 7.96 29.26 15.57
C ASP A 229 8.20 30.19 14.37
N LEU A 230 8.40 29.64 13.17
CA LEU A 230 8.56 30.43 11.95
C LEU A 230 7.33 31.31 11.64
N ARG A 231 6.11 30.82 11.92
CA ARG A 231 4.89 31.65 11.77
C ARG A 231 4.88 32.80 12.78
N THR A 232 5.29 32.55 14.02
CA THR A 232 5.36 33.61 15.04
C THR A 232 6.42 34.65 14.70
N GLU A 233 7.59 34.25 14.20
CA GLU A 233 8.62 35.19 13.74
C GLU A 233 8.16 36.01 12.54
N LEU A 234 7.53 35.38 11.56
CA LEU A 234 6.98 36.09 10.40
C LEU A 234 5.87 37.08 10.80
N GLN A 235 5.09 36.76 11.83
CA GLN A 235 4.10 37.68 12.39
C GLN A 235 4.76 38.85 13.14
N LYS A 236 5.86 38.61 13.87
CA LYS A 236 6.66 39.66 14.51
C LYS A 236 7.28 40.60 13.48
N GLU A 237 7.91 40.07 12.43
CA GLU A 237 8.46 40.90 11.34
C GLU A 237 7.39 41.74 10.65
N ARG A 238 6.19 41.16 10.42
CA ARG A 238 5.07 41.92 9.83
C ARG A 238 4.66 43.07 10.75
N GLN A 239 4.58 42.83 12.06
CA GLN A 239 4.27 43.87 13.04
C GLN A 239 5.37 44.95 13.09
N GLU A 240 6.65 44.57 13.05
CA GLU A 240 7.76 45.53 12.98
C GLU A 240 7.71 46.37 11.71
N ARG A 241 7.50 45.75 10.54
CA ARG A 241 7.33 46.49 9.28
C ARG A 241 6.15 47.46 9.32
N THR A 242 5.05 47.11 9.99
CA THR A 242 3.94 48.05 10.18
C THR A 242 4.30 49.20 11.13
N ARG A 243 5.04 48.93 12.21
CA ARG A 243 5.52 49.97 13.13
C ARG A 243 6.49 50.92 12.44
N GLU A 244 7.46 50.40 11.71
CA GLU A 244 8.38 51.23 10.95
C GLU A 244 7.68 52.07 9.88
N LYS A 245 6.62 51.56 9.23
CA LYS A 245 5.82 52.35 8.28
C LYS A 245 5.14 53.53 8.99
N VAL A 246 4.51 53.26 10.14
CA VAL A 246 3.87 54.30 10.96
C VAL A 246 4.90 55.33 11.43
N ASP A 247 6.09 54.90 11.86
CA ASP A 247 7.13 55.82 12.31
C ASP A 247 7.71 56.65 11.15
N ARG A 248 7.93 56.05 9.97
CA ARG A 248 8.30 56.79 8.75
C ARG A 248 7.22 57.80 8.33
N GLU A 249 5.95 57.47 8.49
CA GLU A 249 4.85 58.41 8.21
C GLU A 249 4.83 59.56 9.22
N ARG A 250 5.03 59.28 10.51
CA ARG A 250 5.16 60.31 11.55
C ARG A 250 6.34 61.24 11.30
N GLU A 251 7.47 60.70 10.88
CA GLU A 251 8.65 61.51 10.54
C GLU A 251 8.38 62.41 9.33
N LYS A 252 7.76 61.88 8.27
CA LYS A 252 7.33 62.68 7.12
C LYS A 252 6.33 63.77 7.49
N MET A 253 5.43 63.52 8.46
CA MET A 253 4.51 64.55 8.96
C MET A 253 5.27 65.67 9.67
N ARG A 254 6.23 65.34 10.53
CA ARG A 254 7.09 66.34 11.19
C ARG A 254 7.88 67.16 10.19
N GLU A 255 8.48 66.53 9.18
CA GLU A 255 9.19 67.28 8.14
C GLU A 255 8.28 68.19 7.31
N ARG A 256 6.99 67.83 7.15
CA ARG A 256 6.01 68.70 6.47
C ARG A 256 5.67 69.91 7.33
N GLU A 257 5.42 69.68 8.63
CA GLU A 257 5.19 70.75 9.61
C GLU A 257 6.38 71.72 9.67
N ASP A 258 7.62 71.22 9.69
CA ASP A 258 8.82 72.05 9.68
C ASP A 258 8.96 72.88 8.38
N ARG A 259 8.64 72.28 7.22
CA ARG A 259 8.65 72.98 5.92
C ARG A 259 7.57 74.07 5.88
N GLU A 260 6.38 73.80 6.40
CA GLU A 260 5.30 74.77 6.50
C GLU A 260 5.69 75.94 7.42
N ALA A 261 6.32 75.66 8.56
CA ALA A 261 6.83 76.69 9.46
C ALA A 261 7.93 77.56 8.81
N GLU A 262 8.83 76.97 8.02
CA GLU A 262 9.87 77.73 7.32
C GLU A 262 9.31 78.56 6.17
N VAL A 263 8.34 78.04 5.41
CA VAL A 263 7.61 78.82 4.40
C VAL A 263 6.93 80.01 5.05
N GLN A 264 6.31 79.82 6.22
CA GLN A 264 5.68 80.91 6.95
C GLN A 264 6.69 81.97 7.42
N ARG A 265 7.90 81.58 7.85
CA ARG A 265 8.97 82.55 8.15
C ARG A 265 9.36 83.38 6.91
N ILE A 266 9.52 82.72 5.77
CA ILE A 266 9.90 83.39 4.52
C ILE A 266 8.80 84.35 4.08
N THR A 267 7.52 83.96 4.17
CA THR A 267 6.40 84.84 3.83
C THR A 267 6.34 86.05 4.77
N ASP A 268 6.50 85.85 6.07
CA ASP A 268 6.53 86.94 7.06
C ASP A 268 7.72 87.89 6.81
N GLN A 269 8.90 87.36 6.46
CA GLN A 269 10.07 88.16 6.13
C GLN A 269 9.86 88.98 4.85
N ASN A 270 9.29 88.38 3.80
CA ASN A 270 8.94 89.07 2.56
C ASN A 270 7.88 90.16 2.80
N GLN A 271 6.90 89.91 3.66
CA GLN A 271 5.91 90.92 4.06
C GLN A 271 6.59 92.10 4.78
N LYS A 272 7.49 91.84 5.73
CA LYS A 272 8.28 92.89 6.39
C LYS A 272 9.13 93.68 5.40
N GLU A 273 9.82 93.01 4.48
CA GLU A 273 10.61 93.68 3.45
C GLU A 273 9.74 94.53 2.52
N SER A 274 8.59 94.03 2.11
CA SER A 274 7.64 94.80 1.29
C SER A 274 7.10 96.02 2.05
N GLN A 275 6.85 95.91 3.36
CA GLN A 275 6.45 97.03 4.20
C GLN A 275 7.58 98.06 4.36
N VAL A 276 8.84 97.62 4.50
CA VAL A 276 10.00 98.51 4.51
C VAL A 276 10.14 99.22 3.17
N ARG A 277 10.01 98.52 2.04
CA ARG A 277 10.03 99.12 0.69
C ARG A 277 8.89 100.11 0.49
N LEU A 278 7.68 99.80 0.96
CA LEU A 278 6.54 100.71 0.95
C LEU A 278 6.79 101.94 1.82
N SER A 279 7.37 101.78 3.00
CA SER A 279 7.73 102.91 3.87
C SER A 279 8.83 103.79 3.26
N PHE A 280 9.79 103.18 2.54
CA PHE A 280 10.81 103.88 1.79
C PHE A 280 10.20 104.67 0.62
N LEU A 281 9.32 104.04 -0.16
CA LEU A 281 8.57 104.69 -1.23
C LEU A 281 7.67 105.80 -0.69
N TYR A 282 7.04 105.62 0.47
CA TYR A 282 6.23 106.63 1.12
C TYR A 282 7.08 107.81 1.62
N ARG A 283 8.27 107.55 2.17
CA ARG A 283 9.26 108.61 2.49
C ARG A 283 9.79 109.32 1.25
N LEU A 284 9.98 108.60 0.15
CA LEU A 284 10.44 109.16 -1.12
C LEU A 284 9.33 110.00 -1.77
N TYR A 285 8.09 109.54 -1.70
CA TYR A 285 6.89 110.25 -2.10
C TYR A 285 6.64 111.48 -1.22
N GLN A 286 6.84 111.38 0.10
CA GLN A 286 6.81 112.53 1.01
C GLN A 286 7.96 113.52 0.75
N ARG A 287 9.15 113.06 0.35
CA ARG A 287 10.26 113.93 -0.10
C ARG A 287 9.96 114.60 -1.44
N LEU A 288 9.29 113.91 -2.35
CA LEU A 288 8.78 114.49 -3.60
C LEU A 288 7.69 115.53 -3.33
N LEU A 289 6.75 115.24 -2.43
CA LEU A 289 5.71 116.19 -2.02
C LEU A 289 6.26 117.38 -1.22
N ALA A 290 7.24 117.16 -0.34
CA ALA A 290 7.94 118.22 0.40
C ALA A 290 8.99 118.96 -0.45
N GLY A 291 9.36 118.41 -1.61
CA GLY A 291 10.29 119.00 -2.58
C GLY A 291 9.60 119.76 -3.70
N CYS A 292 8.28 119.96 -3.64
CA CYS A 292 7.53 120.72 -4.65
C CYS A 292 7.42 122.23 -4.36
N VAL A 293 8.30 122.81 -3.52
CA VAL A 293 8.44 124.27 -3.40
C VAL A 293 9.93 124.59 -3.31
N LEU A 294 10.39 125.49 -4.20
CA LEU A 294 11.78 125.84 -4.54
C LEU A 294 12.44 124.97 -5.62
N LEU A 295 11.80 124.86 -6.80
CA LEU A 295 12.53 125.37 -7.96
C LEU A 295 12.55 126.88 -7.77
N ASP A 296 13.56 127.40 -7.07
CA ASP A 296 13.94 128.78 -7.32
C ASP A 296 14.19 128.85 -8.83
N GLN A 297 13.38 129.70 -9.44
CA GLN A 297 13.64 130.35 -10.71
C GLN A 297 15.16 130.41 -10.92
N PRO A 298 15.72 130.00 -12.07
CA PRO A 298 17.11 130.33 -12.32
C PRO A 298 17.17 131.86 -12.28
N GLN A 299 17.63 132.40 -11.15
CA GLN A 299 18.06 133.77 -11.09
C GLN A 299 19.09 133.84 -12.20
N SER A 300 18.77 134.63 -13.21
CA SER A 300 19.68 135.00 -14.25
C SER A 300 20.95 135.51 -13.57
N ILE A 301 21.98 134.68 -13.45
CA ILE A 301 23.33 135.14 -13.18
C ILE A 301 23.91 135.72 -14.48
N LEU A 302 23.09 136.43 -15.26
CA LEU A 302 23.56 137.32 -16.32
C LEU A 302 23.73 138.70 -15.69
N GLY A 303 24.66 138.78 -14.76
CA GLY A 303 25.11 140.02 -14.12
C GLY A 303 26.61 140.15 -14.35
N THR A 304 26.98 140.83 -15.44
CA THR A 304 28.37 141.17 -15.83
C THR A 304 29.41 140.10 -15.54
N PHE A 305 29.23 138.90 -16.10
CA PHE A 305 30.38 138.04 -16.33
C PHE A 305 31.19 138.63 -17.48
N THR A 306 32.50 138.79 -17.29
CA THR A 306 33.37 138.90 -18.46
C THR A 306 33.25 137.58 -19.24
N TRP A 307 33.43 137.63 -20.56
CA TRP A 307 33.38 136.41 -21.39
C TRP A 307 34.32 135.31 -20.86
N GLU A 308 35.42 135.70 -20.19
CA GLU A 308 36.35 134.80 -19.51
C GLU A 308 35.69 134.00 -18.37
N GLU A 309 34.94 134.64 -17.46
CA GLU A 309 34.34 133.96 -16.30
C GLU A 309 33.24 132.96 -16.70
N LEU A 310 32.50 133.23 -17.78
CA LEU A 310 31.51 132.30 -18.31
C LEU A 310 32.16 131.13 -19.04
N CYS A 311 33.28 131.37 -19.74
CA CYS A 311 34.11 130.31 -20.29
C CYS A 311 34.72 129.44 -19.19
N ASP A 312 35.11 130.00 -18.05
CA ASP A 312 35.64 129.25 -16.91
C ASP A 312 34.58 128.35 -16.27
N VAL A 313 33.37 128.86 -15.98
CA VAL A 313 32.27 128.04 -15.43
C VAL A 313 31.82 126.96 -16.42
N MET A 314 31.75 127.28 -17.72
CA MET A 314 31.47 126.26 -18.73
C MET A 314 32.60 125.22 -18.81
N SER A 315 33.86 125.63 -18.68
CA SER A 315 35.00 124.71 -18.66
C SER A 315 34.96 123.83 -17.41
N GLU A 316 34.67 124.38 -16.22
CA GLU A 316 34.50 123.61 -14.99
C GLU A 316 33.34 122.61 -15.06
N GLN A 317 32.19 122.99 -15.64
CA GLN A 317 31.08 122.05 -15.82
C GLN A 317 31.40 120.97 -16.86
N VAL A 318 32.09 121.33 -17.95
CA VAL A 318 32.56 120.35 -18.94
C VAL A 318 33.58 119.41 -18.30
N ASP A 319 34.52 119.92 -17.50
CA ASP A 319 35.52 119.13 -16.79
C ASP A 319 34.89 118.21 -15.75
N GLN A 320 33.89 118.68 -15.00
CA GLN A 320 33.15 117.88 -14.03
C GLN A 320 32.35 116.76 -14.72
N LEU A 321 31.64 117.07 -15.81
CA LEU A 321 30.92 116.07 -16.61
C LEU A 321 31.89 115.08 -17.27
N THR A 322 33.06 115.54 -17.71
CA THR A 322 34.10 114.68 -18.29
C THR A 322 34.70 113.76 -17.22
N SER A 323 34.94 114.26 -16.00
CA SER A 323 35.38 113.46 -14.85
C SER A 323 34.32 112.42 -14.44
N ASP A 324 33.05 112.81 -14.39
CA ASP A 324 31.98 111.90 -13.99
C ASP A 324 31.69 110.86 -15.07
N LEU A 325 31.82 111.22 -16.35
CA LEU A 325 31.80 110.29 -17.47
C LEU A 325 32.99 109.32 -17.41
N GLN A 326 34.18 109.81 -17.09
CA GLN A 326 35.37 108.96 -16.93
C GLN A 326 35.21 107.98 -15.76
N LYS A 327 34.71 108.44 -14.60
CA LYS A 327 34.38 107.57 -13.45
C LYS A 327 33.29 106.54 -13.78
N ALA A 328 32.30 106.92 -14.59
CA ALA A 328 31.28 105.98 -15.05
C ALA A 328 31.87 104.93 -16.00
N ASN A 329 32.74 105.34 -16.92
CA ASN A 329 33.48 104.42 -17.79
C ASN A 329 34.37 103.46 -17.00
N ASP A 330 35.07 103.93 -15.97
CA ASP A 330 35.89 103.08 -15.11
C ASP A 330 35.04 102.05 -14.35
N LYS A 331 33.86 102.45 -13.85
CA LYS A 331 32.90 101.52 -13.22
C LYS A 331 32.35 100.49 -14.21
N VAL A 332 32.04 100.90 -15.44
CA VAL A 332 31.60 99.99 -16.50
C VAL A 332 32.72 98.99 -16.84
N ALA A 333 33.97 99.44 -16.96
CA ALA A 333 35.11 98.57 -17.18
C ALA A 333 35.31 97.57 -16.02
N GLN A 334 35.17 98.02 -14.77
CA GLN A 334 35.20 97.14 -13.60
C GLN A 334 34.08 96.10 -13.62
N LEU A 335 32.83 96.49 -13.91
CA LEU A 335 31.71 95.55 -14.01
C LEU A 335 31.89 94.57 -15.17
N GLN A 336 32.41 95.01 -16.32
CA GLN A 336 32.74 94.13 -17.44
C GLN A 336 33.81 93.10 -17.04
N SER A 337 34.86 93.51 -16.30
CA SER A 337 35.89 92.60 -15.80
C SER A 337 35.33 91.57 -14.80
N VAL A 338 34.41 91.98 -13.93
CA VAL A 338 33.74 91.09 -12.97
C VAL A 338 32.82 90.12 -13.69
N CYS A 339 32.06 90.56 -14.69
CA CYS A 339 31.22 89.70 -15.52
C CYS A 339 32.06 88.69 -16.33
N GLN A 340 33.19 89.10 -16.88
CA GLN A 340 34.14 88.19 -17.55
C GLN A 340 34.72 87.17 -16.58
N ARG A 341 35.14 87.58 -15.37
CA ARG A 341 35.61 86.64 -14.34
C ARG A 341 34.52 85.65 -13.92
N LYS A 342 33.29 86.11 -13.72
CA LYS A 342 32.15 85.24 -13.38
C LYS A 342 31.83 84.26 -14.52
N SER A 343 31.88 84.69 -15.78
CA SER A 343 31.63 83.80 -16.92
C SER A 343 32.73 82.74 -17.12
N VAL A 344 33.98 83.07 -16.79
CA VAL A 344 35.07 82.08 -16.75
C VAL A 344 34.82 81.06 -15.63
N CYS A 345 34.51 81.51 -14.42
CA CYS A 345 34.22 80.62 -13.28
C CYS A 345 33.02 79.69 -13.56
N VAL A 346 31.94 80.20 -14.16
CA VAL A 346 30.78 79.37 -14.55
C VAL A 346 31.17 78.31 -15.58
N ARG A 347 31.99 78.66 -16.58
CA ARG A 347 32.47 77.70 -17.59
C ARG A 347 33.40 76.63 -16.97
N GLU A 348 34.24 77.00 -16.02
CA GLU A 348 35.08 76.06 -15.28
C GLU A 348 34.24 75.12 -14.41
N LEU A 349 33.23 75.66 -13.71
CA LEU A 349 32.29 74.86 -12.93
C LEU A 349 31.52 73.88 -13.82
N GLN A 350 30.99 74.33 -14.96
CA GLN A 350 30.32 73.48 -15.95
C GLN A 350 31.23 72.33 -16.42
N ARG A 351 32.47 72.63 -16.81
CA ARG A 351 33.45 71.60 -17.22
C ARG A 351 33.76 70.62 -16.08
N SER A 352 33.86 71.10 -14.84
CA SER A 352 34.10 70.24 -13.68
C SER A 352 32.91 69.30 -13.42
N GLN A 353 31.68 69.80 -13.57
CA GLN A 353 30.46 69.00 -13.43
C GLN A 353 30.34 67.96 -14.54
N GLU A 354 30.59 68.34 -15.80
CA GLU A 354 30.64 67.41 -16.94
C GLU A 354 31.69 66.30 -16.74
N CYS A 355 32.87 66.66 -16.20
CA CYS A 355 33.90 65.69 -15.86
C CYS A 355 33.42 64.70 -14.79
N VAL A 356 32.78 65.17 -13.72
CA VAL A 356 32.22 64.30 -12.67
C VAL A 356 31.11 63.41 -13.23
N LEU A 357 30.20 63.95 -14.03
CA LEU A 357 29.12 63.18 -14.67
C LEU A 357 29.68 62.10 -15.60
N SER A 358 30.67 62.41 -16.43
CA SER A 358 31.30 61.42 -17.32
C SER A 358 32.02 60.31 -16.54
N ARG A 359 32.63 60.62 -15.38
CA ARG A 359 33.23 59.61 -14.49
C ARG A 359 32.15 58.74 -13.86
N LEU A 360 31.04 59.33 -13.44
CA LEU A 360 29.93 58.62 -12.83
C LEU A 360 29.24 57.70 -13.85
N GLU A 361 29.01 58.17 -15.07
CA GLU A 361 28.50 57.39 -16.20
C GLU A 361 29.41 56.19 -16.50
N LYS A 362 30.73 56.41 -16.62
CA LYS A 362 31.71 55.31 -16.80
C LYS A 362 31.67 54.31 -15.64
N SER A 363 31.49 54.77 -14.41
CA SER A 363 31.38 53.88 -13.23
C SER A 363 30.09 53.06 -13.24
N VAL A 364 28.98 53.64 -13.70
CA VAL A 364 27.69 52.96 -13.84
C VAL A 364 27.79 51.90 -14.93
N ARG A 365 28.31 52.25 -16.12
CA ARG A 365 28.53 51.30 -17.21
C ARG A 365 29.40 50.12 -16.79
N ARG A 366 30.51 50.35 -16.06
CA ARG A 366 31.35 49.25 -15.52
C ARG A 366 30.59 48.35 -14.55
N ARG A 367 29.73 48.91 -13.69
CA ARG A 367 28.90 48.13 -12.76
C ARG A 367 27.85 47.30 -13.51
N GLU A 368 27.23 47.87 -14.53
CA GLU A 368 26.26 47.20 -15.39
C GLU A 368 26.90 46.07 -16.21
N GLU A 369 28.08 46.30 -16.78
CA GLU A 369 28.86 45.27 -17.48
C GLU A 369 29.28 44.14 -16.53
N ALA A 370 29.75 44.48 -15.32
CA ALA A 370 30.13 43.48 -14.32
C ALA A 370 28.91 42.66 -13.86
N TRP A 371 27.78 43.32 -13.62
CA TRP A 371 26.53 42.65 -13.28
C TRP A 371 26.03 41.77 -14.43
N SER A 372 26.11 42.24 -15.67
CA SER A 372 25.74 41.45 -16.86
C SER A 372 26.63 40.22 -17.02
N ARG A 373 27.94 40.35 -16.81
CA ARG A 373 28.88 39.20 -16.82
C ARG A 373 28.59 38.20 -15.70
N GLN A 374 28.27 38.69 -14.50
CA GLN A 374 27.91 37.82 -13.39
C GLN A 374 26.58 37.12 -13.67
N HIS A 375 25.59 37.84 -14.21
CA HIS A 375 24.30 37.28 -14.56
C HIS A 375 24.44 36.21 -15.65
N THR A 376 25.18 36.47 -16.74
CA THR A 376 25.43 35.47 -17.79
C THR A 376 26.19 34.26 -17.25
N HIS A 377 27.17 34.44 -16.36
CA HIS A 377 27.87 33.33 -15.71
C HIS A 377 26.93 32.49 -14.83
N THR A 378 26.07 33.13 -14.02
CA THR A 378 25.10 32.39 -13.19
C THR A 378 24.07 31.65 -14.03
N VAL A 379 23.58 32.26 -15.12
CA VAL A 379 22.63 31.63 -16.04
C VAL A 379 23.26 30.43 -16.75
N THR A 380 24.50 30.57 -17.24
CA THR A 380 25.22 29.46 -17.87
C THR A 380 25.53 28.33 -16.88
N GLN A 381 25.89 28.66 -15.65
CA GLN A 381 26.08 27.68 -14.59
C GLN A 381 24.78 26.92 -14.27
N LEU A 382 23.65 27.62 -14.09
CA LEU A 382 22.35 27.00 -13.86
C LEU A 382 21.90 26.15 -15.05
N HIS A 383 22.20 26.57 -16.28
CA HIS A 383 21.94 25.79 -17.48
C HIS A 383 22.73 24.48 -17.50
N ASN A 384 24.02 24.53 -17.15
CA ASN A 384 24.87 23.34 -17.04
C ASN A 384 24.38 22.41 -15.92
N GLU A 385 24.03 22.94 -14.75
CA GLU A 385 23.45 22.15 -13.64
C GLU A 385 22.12 21.49 -14.05
N LEU A 386 21.27 22.19 -14.81
CA LEU A 386 20.04 21.62 -15.39
C LEU A 386 20.33 20.53 -16.43
N GLN A 387 21.34 20.72 -17.28
CA GLN A 387 21.72 19.73 -18.28
C GLN A 387 22.26 18.44 -17.63
N VAL A 388 23.05 18.58 -16.56
CA VAL A 388 23.51 17.43 -15.75
C VAL A 388 22.32 16.72 -15.11
N CYS A 389 21.40 17.45 -14.48
CA CYS A 389 20.17 16.86 -13.92
C CYS A 389 19.36 16.11 -15.00
N ARG A 390 19.25 16.65 -16.21
CA ARG A 390 18.58 15.97 -17.33
C ARG A 390 19.28 14.67 -17.71
N SER A 391 20.61 14.70 -17.88
CA SER A 391 21.38 13.49 -18.19
C SER A 391 21.26 12.40 -17.12
N GLN A 392 21.15 12.79 -15.85
CA GLN A 392 20.91 11.86 -14.74
C GLN A 392 19.49 11.27 -14.80
N CYS A 393 18.48 12.08 -15.10
CA CYS A 393 17.12 11.58 -15.31
C CYS A 393 17.03 10.62 -16.50
N ASP A 394 17.75 10.91 -17.59
CA ASP A 394 17.81 10.03 -18.76
C ASP A 394 18.51 8.71 -18.42
N SER A 395 19.63 8.75 -17.69
CA SER A 395 20.30 7.55 -17.15
C SER A 395 19.38 6.71 -16.26
N LEU A 396 18.61 7.34 -15.36
CA LEU A 396 17.65 6.64 -14.51
C LEU A 396 16.52 6.02 -15.34
N ARG A 397 16.06 6.71 -16.38
CA ARG A 397 15.06 6.19 -17.32
C ARG A 397 15.58 4.95 -18.05
N ASP A 398 16.81 4.99 -18.54
CA ASP A 398 17.44 3.84 -19.22
C ASP A 398 17.60 2.66 -18.27
N ASN A 399 17.98 2.91 -17.01
CA ASN A 399 18.05 1.88 -15.97
C ASN A 399 16.68 1.25 -15.70
N VAL A 400 15.62 2.05 -15.64
CA VAL A 400 14.23 1.57 -15.48
C VAL A 400 13.83 0.73 -16.68
N SER A 401 14.10 1.18 -17.91
CA SER A 401 13.81 0.39 -19.12
C SER A 401 14.60 -0.93 -19.16
N SER A 402 15.85 -0.94 -18.69
CA SER A 402 16.63 -2.18 -18.53
C SER A 402 16.03 -3.13 -17.48
N LEU A 403 15.53 -2.59 -16.37
CA LEU A 403 14.85 -3.37 -15.32
C LEU A 403 13.52 -3.93 -15.83
N GLU A 404 12.74 -3.15 -16.60
CA GLU A 404 11.50 -3.60 -17.23
C GLU A 404 11.74 -4.74 -18.23
N LEU A 405 12.80 -4.65 -19.03
CA LEU A 405 13.24 -5.75 -19.91
C LEU A 405 13.63 -7.00 -19.10
N HIS A 406 14.30 -6.82 -17.97
CA HIS A 406 14.67 -7.94 -17.10
C HIS A 406 13.44 -8.59 -16.44
N CYS A 407 12.49 -7.79 -15.95
CA CYS A 407 11.21 -8.27 -15.44
C CYS A 407 10.41 -9.02 -16.52
N SER A 408 10.43 -8.54 -17.76
CA SER A 408 9.80 -9.21 -18.90
C SER A 408 10.47 -10.56 -19.19
N SER A 409 11.81 -10.62 -19.13
CA SER A 409 12.55 -11.88 -19.26
C SER A 409 12.21 -12.86 -18.14
N LEU A 410 12.22 -12.43 -16.89
CA LEU A 410 11.87 -13.27 -15.73
C LEU A 410 10.42 -13.77 -15.81
N THR A 411 9.50 -12.93 -16.28
CA THR A 411 8.10 -13.33 -16.50
C THR A 411 8.00 -14.40 -17.60
N SER A 412 8.79 -14.26 -18.67
CA SER A 412 8.88 -15.28 -19.71
C SER A 412 9.46 -16.60 -19.18
N ASP A 413 10.49 -16.54 -18.32
CA ASP A 413 11.08 -17.73 -17.69
C ASP A 413 10.11 -18.40 -16.71
N LEU A 414 9.34 -17.62 -15.93
CA LEU A 414 8.28 -18.14 -15.05
C LEU A 414 7.19 -18.84 -15.86
N SER A 415 6.75 -18.25 -16.98
CA SER A 415 5.78 -18.89 -17.88
C SER A 415 6.33 -20.20 -18.48
N ARG A 416 7.63 -20.24 -18.81
CA ARG A 416 8.30 -21.46 -19.28
C ARG A 416 8.34 -22.54 -18.19
N VAL A 417 8.68 -22.18 -16.95
CA VAL A 417 8.72 -23.11 -15.81
C VAL A 417 7.31 -23.62 -15.48
N GLN A 418 6.29 -22.76 -15.51
CA GLN A 418 4.90 -23.16 -15.33
C GLN A 418 4.42 -24.11 -16.44
N GLY A 419 4.86 -23.89 -17.69
CA GLY A 419 4.65 -24.82 -18.80
C GLY A 419 5.32 -26.18 -18.58
N LEU A 420 6.53 -26.21 -18.01
CA LEU A 420 7.23 -27.47 -17.68
C LEU A 420 6.56 -28.21 -16.51
N LEU A 421 6.11 -27.49 -15.47
CA LEU A 421 5.41 -28.07 -14.32
C LEU A 421 4.05 -28.65 -14.70
N SER A 422 3.27 -27.93 -15.52
CA SER A 422 1.98 -28.44 -16.04
C SER A 422 2.18 -29.69 -16.90
N ARG A 423 3.22 -29.72 -17.74
CA ARG A 423 3.59 -30.92 -18.51
C ARG A 423 4.00 -32.08 -17.61
N SER A 424 4.83 -31.85 -16.59
CA SER A 424 5.21 -32.91 -15.63
C SER A 424 4.00 -33.45 -14.85
N ARG A 425 3.06 -32.58 -14.48
CA ARG A 425 1.81 -32.97 -13.81
C ARG A 425 0.95 -33.84 -14.74
N GLN A 426 0.81 -33.44 -16.00
CA GLN A 426 0.10 -34.22 -17.00
C GLN A 426 0.75 -35.60 -17.21
N GLU A 427 2.07 -35.65 -17.34
CA GLU A 427 2.81 -36.92 -17.50
C GLU A 427 2.60 -37.84 -16.29
N SER A 428 2.69 -37.31 -15.07
CA SER A 428 2.44 -38.09 -13.83
C SER A 428 1.02 -38.66 -13.77
N ALA A 429 0.00 -37.88 -14.13
CA ALA A 429 -1.39 -38.33 -14.14
C ALA A 429 -1.63 -39.46 -15.16
N SER A 430 -1.02 -39.40 -16.35
CA SER A 430 -1.08 -40.51 -17.30
C SER A 430 -0.39 -41.79 -16.82
N PHE A 431 0.72 -41.68 -16.06
CA PHE A 431 1.33 -42.85 -15.42
C PHE A 431 0.43 -43.46 -14.35
N PHE A 432 -0.19 -42.64 -13.51
CA PHE A 432 -1.14 -43.12 -12.51
C PHE A 432 -2.37 -43.80 -13.13
N LEU A 433 -2.93 -43.24 -14.21
CA LEU A 433 -4.04 -43.85 -14.94
C LEU A 433 -3.65 -45.21 -15.52
N ALA A 434 -2.44 -45.34 -16.08
CA ALA A 434 -1.94 -46.62 -16.55
C ALA A 434 -1.79 -47.65 -15.41
N CYS A 435 -1.26 -47.25 -14.25
CA CYS A 435 -1.14 -48.10 -13.07
C CYS A 435 -2.51 -48.59 -12.56
N VAL A 436 -3.50 -47.70 -12.50
CA VAL A 436 -4.86 -48.03 -12.04
C VAL A 436 -5.53 -49.03 -12.99
N LEU A 437 -5.41 -48.81 -14.30
CA LEU A 437 -5.99 -49.72 -15.31
C LEU A 437 -5.33 -51.10 -15.31
N LEU A 438 -3.99 -51.15 -15.18
CA LEU A 438 -3.25 -52.42 -15.08
C LEU A 438 -3.56 -53.16 -13.77
N ALA A 439 -3.66 -52.46 -12.65
CA ALA A 439 -4.04 -53.05 -11.36
C ALA A 439 -5.46 -53.65 -11.42
N GLY A 440 -6.40 -52.95 -12.06
CA GLY A 440 -7.75 -53.45 -12.29
C GLY A 440 -7.77 -54.72 -13.16
N ALA A 441 -6.97 -54.75 -14.23
CA ALA A 441 -6.84 -55.92 -15.08
C ALA A 441 -6.21 -57.12 -14.33
N LEU A 442 -5.17 -56.88 -13.53
CA LEU A 442 -4.51 -57.92 -12.72
C LEU A 442 -5.42 -58.46 -11.61
N LYS A 443 -6.22 -57.61 -10.96
CA LYS A 443 -7.19 -58.06 -9.97
C LYS A 443 -8.24 -58.97 -10.61
N HIS A 444 -8.75 -58.60 -11.77
CA HIS A 444 -9.73 -59.42 -12.50
C HIS A 444 -9.14 -60.77 -12.95
N THR A 445 -7.89 -60.81 -13.44
CA THR A 445 -7.24 -62.08 -13.79
C THR A 445 -6.94 -62.93 -12.56
N HIS A 446 -6.57 -62.33 -11.43
CA HIS A 446 -6.37 -63.04 -10.17
C HIS A 446 -7.67 -63.69 -9.68
N CYS A 447 -8.80 -62.97 -9.71
CA CYS A 447 -10.11 -63.54 -9.38
C CYS A 447 -10.51 -64.68 -10.32
N ARG A 448 -10.26 -64.55 -11.64
CA ARG A 448 -10.50 -65.65 -12.60
C ARG A 448 -9.59 -66.85 -12.36
N LEU A 449 -8.35 -66.63 -11.93
CA LEU A 449 -7.43 -67.71 -11.57
C LEU A 449 -7.93 -68.44 -10.32
N GLN A 450 -8.38 -67.70 -9.30
CA GLN A 450 -8.96 -68.28 -8.09
C GLN A 450 -10.18 -69.16 -8.40
N THR A 451 -11.12 -68.68 -9.23
CA THR A 451 -12.29 -69.49 -9.62
C THR A 451 -11.92 -70.72 -10.44
N LEU A 452 -10.91 -70.63 -11.32
CA LEU A 452 -10.38 -71.80 -12.03
C LEU A 452 -9.67 -72.78 -11.09
N CYS A 453 -8.98 -72.28 -10.05
CA CYS A 453 -8.39 -73.12 -9.02
C CYS A 453 -9.47 -73.88 -8.23
N GLU A 454 -10.58 -73.24 -7.88
CA GLU A 454 -11.73 -73.88 -7.23
C GLU A 454 -12.40 -74.92 -8.14
N GLN A 455 -12.53 -74.64 -9.44
CA GLN A 455 -13.02 -75.62 -10.41
C GLN A 455 -12.08 -76.83 -10.54
N LYS A 456 -10.76 -76.60 -10.52
CA LYS A 456 -9.76 -77.67 -10.54
C LYS A 456 -9.84 -78.53 -9.28
N THR A 457 -10.00 -77.95 -8.10
CA THR A 457 -10.12 -78.72 -6.85
C THR A 457 -11.38 -79.58 -6.86
N LEU A 458 -12.51 -79.04 -7.33
CA LEU A 458 -13.77 -79.79 -7.44
C LEU A 458 -13.67 -80.96 -8.43
N LEU A 459 -13.04 -80.74 -9.60
CA LEU A 459 -12.78 -81.81 -10.56
C LEU A 459 -11.80 -82.86 -10.03
N SER A 460 -10.78 -82.45 -9.27
CA SER A 460 -9.85 -83.40 -8.65
C SER A 460 -10.53 -84.27 -7.59
N ARG A 461 -11.50 -83.72 -6.85
CA ARG A 461 -12.33 -84.48 -5.91
C ARG A 461 -13.19 -85.51 -6.63
N GLN A 462 -13.88 -85.11 -7.71
CA GLN A 462 -14.68 -86.05 -8.51
C GLN A 462 -13.85 -87.14 -9.17
N LEU A 463 -12.61 -86.84 -9.57
CA LEU A 463 -11.68 -87.84 -10.09
C LEU A 463 -11.33 -88.87 -9.01
N ALA A 464 -11.01 -88.42 -7.79
CA ALA A 464 -10.70 -89.31 -6.66
C ALA A 464 -11.91 -90.20 -6.29
N GLU A 465 -13.12 -89.63 -6.22
CA GLU A 465 -14.37 -90.38 -5.97
C GLU A 465 -14.61 -91.44 -7.05
N ARG A 466 -14.35 -91.11 -8.31
CA ARG A 466 -14.44 -92.07 -9.43
C ARG A 466 -13.38 -93.18 -9.34
N GLU A 467 -12.17 -92.86 -8.91
CA GLU A 467 -11.10 -93.84 -8.71
C GLU A 467 -11.46 -94.82 -7.59
N VAL A 468 -12.07 -94.35 -6.50
CA VAL A 468 -12.61 -95.20 -5.41
C VAL A 468 -13.73 -96.09 -5.92
N LEU A 469 -14.70 -95.55 -6.66
CA LEU A 469 -15.78 -96.35 -7.28
C LEU A 469 -15.20 -97.42 -8.23
N GLN A 470 -14.14 -97.08 -8.97
CA GLN A 470 -13.47 -98.02 -9.85
C GLN A 470 -12.73 -99.13 -9.08
N GLN A 471 -12.20 -98.84 -7.89
CA GLN A 471 -11.63 -99.85 -7.00
C GLN A 471 -12.71 -100.76 -6.41
N GLU A 472 -13.87 -100.23 -6.02
CA GLU A 472 -15.01 -101.03 -5.55
C GLU A 472 -15.61 -101.93 -6.63
N VAL A 473 -15.73 -101.43 -7.86
CA VAL A 473 -16.14 -102.25 -9.02
C VAL A 473 -15.12 -103.35 -9.33
N ARG A 474 -13.82 -103.09 -9.14
CA ARG A 474 -12.78 -104.12 -9.26
C ARG A 474 -12.93 -105.17 -8.16
N ARG A 475 -13.09 -104.76 -6.90
CA ARG A 475 -13.35 -105.67 -5.76
C ARG A 475 -14.60 -106.54 -5.98
N LEU A 476 -15.68 -105.96 -6.50
CA LEU A 476 -16.89 -106.69 -6.88
C LEU A 476 -16.66 -107.67 -8.05
N ALA A 477 -15.89 -107.27 -9.05
CA ALA A 477 -15.53 -108.14 -10.17
C ALA A 477 -14.62 -109.31 -9.73
N ASP A 478 -13.72 -109.06 -8.77
CA ASP A 478 -12.85 -110.08 -8.17
C ASP A 478 -13.67 -111.02 -7.25
N ALA A 479 -14.65 -110.50 -6.51
CA ALA A 479 -15.56 -111.30 -5.68
C ALA A 479 -16.54 -112.18 -6.51
N LEU A 480 -16.91 -111.72 -7.71
CA LEU A 480 -17.71 -112.51 -8.67
C LEU A 480 -16.85 -113.45 -9.53
N GLY A 481 -15.52 -113.42 -9.39
CA GLY A 481 -14.55 -114.15 -10.18
C GLY A 481 -13.81 -115.22 -9.38
N GLY A 482 -14.52 -116.05 -8.62
CA GLY A 482 -13.96 -117.20 -7.90
C GLY A 482 -14.45 -118.53 -8.49
N ASP A 483 -13.51 -119.28 -9.07
CA ASP A 483 -13.49 -120.70 -9.45
C ASP A 483 -14.58 -121.30 -10.36
N GLY A 484 -14.16 -121.66 -11.56
CA GLY A 484 -14.94 -122.45 -12.51
C GLY A 484 -14.24 -122.51 -13.86
N ASP A 485 -13.37 -123.51 -14.01
CA ASP A 485 -12.73 -123.89 -15.26
C ASP A 485 -13.74 -124.25 -16.37
N GLN A 486 -13.26 -124.01 -17.60
CA GLN A 486 -13.69 -124.56 -18.88
C GLN A 486 -14.90 -123.93 -19.61
N GLU A 487 -14.61 -123.69 -20.90
CA GLU A 487 -15.48 -123.31 -22.02
C GLU A 487 -15.90 -121.83 -22.15
N GLU A 488 -15.12 -121.09 -22.94
CA GLU A 488 -15.62 -120.30 -24.10
C GLU A 488 -14.45 -119.52 -24.74
N GLU A 489 -13.65 -120.26 -25.51
CA GLU A 489 -12.76 -119.69 -26.53
C GLU A 489 -13.57 -119.25 -27.74
N GLY A 490 -13.91 -117.96 -27.79
CA GLY A 490 -14.47 -117.35 -29.01
C GLY A 490 -14.74 -115.87 -28.90
N ARG A 491 -15.22 -115.40 -27.74
CA ARG A 491 -15.58 -113.98 -27.54
C ARG A 491 -14.56 -113.13 -26.77
N ARG A 492 -13.40 -113.69 -26.36
CA ARG A 492 -12.36 -112.96 -25.60
C ARG A 492 -11.42 -112.11 -26.47
N ARG A 493 -11.10 -112.49 -27.72
CA ARG A 493 -10.17 -111.73 -28.58
C ARG A 493 -10.69 -110.36 -29.04
N ARG A 494 -11.99 -110.21 -29.37
CA ARG A 494 -12.56 -108.90 -29.79
C ARG A 494 -12.82 -107.93 -28.62
N ARG A 495 -12.96 -108.44 -27.39
CA ARG A 495 -13.11 -107.62 -26.16
C ARG A 495 -11.76 -107.24 -25.55
N ALA A 496 -10.76 -108.11 -25.60
CA ALA A 496 -9.39 -107.81 -25.19
C ALA A 496 -8.75 -106.75 -26.08
N VAL A 497 -8.95 -106.78 -27.41
CA VAL A 497 -8.42 -105.75 -28.33
C VAL A 497 -9.14 -104.40 -28.14
N ARG A 498 -10.45 -104.37 -27.83
CA ARG A 498 -11.15 -103.10 -27.51
C ARG A 498 -10.78 -102.55 -26.13
N ARG A 499 -10.55 -103.41 -25.13
CA ARG A 499 -10.01 -103.00 -23.83
C ARG A 499 -8.58 -102.52 -23.96
N TRP A 500 -7.72 -103.22 -24.70
CA TRP A 500 -6.35 -102.80 -24.97
C TRP A 500 -6.31 -101.49 -25.77
N ARG A 501 -7.15 -101.30 -26.79
CA ARG A 501 -7.27 -100.01 -27.50
C ARG A 501 -7.84 -98.88 -26.62
N ARG A 502 -8.80 -99.17 -25.72
CA ARG A 502 -9.30 -98.18 -24.75
C ARG A 502 -8.26 -97.84 -23.68
N SER A 503 -7.55 -98.82 -23.15
CA SER A 503 -6.47 -98.62 -22.18
C SER A 503 -5.28 -97.90 -22.81
N VAL A 504 -4.91 -98.21 -24.06
CA VAL A 504 -3.88 -97.49 -24.81
C VAL A 504 -4.33 -96.07 -25.16
N CYS A 505 -5.60 -95.84 -25.51
CA CYS A 505 -6.13 -94.48 -25.70
C CYS A 505 -6.18 -93.69 -24.39
N VAL A 506 -6.50 -94.32 -23.25
CA VAL A 506 -6.49 -93.68 -21.92
C VAL A 506 -5.05 -93.38 -21.47
N VAL A 507 -4.10 -94.30 -21.69
CA VAL A 507 -2.68 -94.08 -21.39
C VAL A 507 -2.05 -93.06 -22.33
N LEU A 508 -2.42 -93.03 -23.62
CA LEU A 508 -1.98 -91.99 -24.55
C LEU A 508 -2.65 -90.64 -24.27
N ALA A 509 -3.89 -90.61 -23.80
CA ALA A 509 -4.57 -89.38 -23.35
C ALA A 509 -3.96 -88.87 -22.04
N ALA A 510 -3.67 -89.74 -21.07
CA ALA A 510 -2.98 -89.41 -19.83
C ALA A 510 -1.53 -88.98 -20.08
N ARG A 511 -0.82 -89.62 -21.02
CA ARG A 511 0.54 -89.24 -21.41
C ARG A 511 0.55 -87.96 -22.26
N ARG A 512 -0.48 -87.70 -23.09
CA ARG A 512 -0.70 -86.40 -23.74
C ARG A 512 -1.03 -85.31 -22.71
N TRP A 513 -1.86 -85.59 -21.72
CA TRP A 513 -2.18 -84.69 -20.61
C TRP A 513 -0.97 -84.41 -19.71
N TRP A 514 -0.14 -85.42 -19.45
CA TRP A 514 1.07 -85.30 -18.65
C TRP A 514 2.19 -84.58 -19.41
N VAL A 515 2.27 -84.75 -20.73
CA VAL A 515 3.17 -83.98 -21.62
C VAL A 515 2.65 -82.55 -21.84
N LEU A 516 1.34 -82.33 -21.90
CA LEU A 516 0.72 -80.99 -21.90
C LEU A 516 1.00 -80.28 -20.56
N GLY A 517 0.82 -80.96 -19.43
CA GLY A 517 1.12 -80.42 -18.09
C GLY A 517 2.60 -80.09 -17.86
N LYS A 518 3.52 -80.71 -18.62
CA LYS A 518 4.96 -80.40 -18.60
C LYS A 518 5.41 -79.37 -19.65
N LYS A 519 4.56 -78.98 -20.59
CA LYS A 519 4.90 -78.07 -21.72
C LYS A 519 3.94 -76.90 -21.91
N THR A 520 3.14 -76.53 -20.92
CA THR A 520 2.36 -75.28 -20.96
C THR A 520 3.00 -74.24 -20.05
N THR A 521 3.96 -73.49 -20.59
CA THR A 521 4.46 -72.23 -20.02
C THR A 521 3.59 -71.06 -20.49
N VAL A 522 2.27 -71.18 -20.36
CA VAL A 522 1.33 -70.09 -20.66
C VAL A 522 0.63 -69.73 -19.36
N LEU A 523 0.98 -68.56 -18.80
CA LEU A 523 0.44 -68.11 -17.51
C LEU A 523 -0.95 -67.48 -17.66
N PHE A 524 -1.30 -66.91 -18.82
CA PHE A 524 -2.63 -66.36 -19.08
C PHE A 524 -3.07 -66.50 -20.55
N ARG A 525 -4.37 -66.72 -20.76
CA ARG A 525 -5.08 -66.54 -22.03
C ARG A 525 -6.10 -65.42 -21.87
N LEU A 526 -5.93 -64.31 -22.60
CA LEU A 526 -6.89 -63.23 -22.63
C LEU A 526 -7.74 -63.34 -23.91
N GLU A 527 -9.03 -63.63 -23.76
CA GLU A 527 -9.96 -63.63 -24.87
C GLU A 527 -10.37 -62.19 -25.21
N ARG A 528 -10.08 -61.78 -26.45
CA ARG A 528 -10.54 -60.53 -27.04
C ARG A 528 -11.93 -60.76 -27.60
N GLY A 529 -12.94 -60.02 -27.14
CA GLY A 529 -14.25 -60.03 -27.77
C GLY A 529 -14.13 -59.60 -29.23
N GLY A 530 -14.67 -60.40 -30.17
CA GLY A 530 -14.69 -60.09 -31.61
C GLY A 530 -13.83 -60.99 -32.50
N GLY A 531 -13.87 -62.31 -32.32
CA GLY A 531 -13.50 -63.28 -33.37
C GLY A 531 -12.03 -63.31 -33.83
N ARG A 532 -11.09 -62.75 -33.07
CA ARG A 532 -9.63 -62.85 -33.34
C ARG A 532 -8.94 -63.77 -32.32
N PRO A 533 -7.85 -64.46 -32.71
CA PRO A 533 -7.23 -65.49 -31.88
C PRO A 533 -6.72 -64.93 -30.53
N ALA A 534 -6.94 -65.71 -29.46
CA ALA A 534 -6.59 -65.34 -28.10
C ALA A 534 -5.07 -65.23 -27.90
N LEU A 535 -4.62 -64.18 -27.21
CA LEU A 535 -3.22 -63.90 -26.90
C LEU A 535 -2.76 -64.68 -25.67
N CYS A 536 -1.55 -65.26 -25.74
CA CYS A 536 -0.87 -66.00 -24.68
C CYS A 536 0.36 -65.22 -24.22
N VAL A 537 0.46 -64.90 -22.92
CA VAL A 537 1.70 -64.39 -22.32
C VAL A 537 2.45 -65.56 -21.69
N CYS A 538 3.64 -65.86 -22.22
CA CYS A 538 4.53 -66.91 -21.72
C CYS A 538 5.41 -66.35 -20.58
N GLY A 539 5.54 -67.09 -19.49
CA GLY A 539 6.64 -66.88 -18.54
C GLY A 539 7.92 -67.46 -19.13
N GLU A 540 8.99 -66.69 -19.18
CA GLU A 540 10.29 -67.11 -19.72
C GLU A 540 10.80 -68.39 -19.05
N SER A 541 11.29 -69.32 -19.88
CA SER A 541 11.93 -70.56 -19.43
C SER A 541 13.36 -70.29 -18.97
N ALA A 542 13.68 -70.65 -17.72
CA ALA A 542 15.06 -70.91 -17.34
C ALA A 542 15.54 -72.18 -18.07
N THR A 543 16.36 -72.02 -19.11
CA THR A 543 17.13 -73.14 -19.67
C THR A 543 18.38 -73.33 -18.83
N ALA A 544 18.43 -74.44 -18.10
CA ALA A 544 19.66 -74.94 -17.51
C ALA A 544 20.61 -75.39 -18.63
N THR A 545 21.83 -74.84 -18.68
CA THR A 545 23.11 -75.59 -18.73
C THR A 545 24.27 -74.69 -19.19
N GLN A 546 25.11 -74.25 -18.25
CA GLN A 546 26.57 -74.32 -18.39
C GLN A 546 27.26 -74.03 -17.06
N LYS A 547 28.30 -74.82 -16.80
CA LYS A 547 29.21 -74.75 -15.65
C LYS A 547 29.79 -73.34 -15.47
N GLY A 548 30.02 -72.97 -14.21
CA GLY A 548 31.00 -71.95 -13.84
C GLY A 548 30.41 -70.85 -12.96
N GLN A 549 30.98 -70.71 -11.77
CA GLN A 549 30.99 -69.55 -10.88
C GLN A 549 30.45 -68.25 -11.50
N ASP A 550 29.37 -67.69 -10.96
CA ASP A 550 29.47 -66.68 -9.92
C ASP A 550 28.10 -66.18 -9.48
N VAL A 551 28.04 -65.80 -8.20
CA VAL A 551 26.91 -65.20 -7.51
C VAL A 551 26.39 -63.98 -8.28
N LEU A 552 25.28 -64.11 -8.99
CA LEU A 552 24.49 -62.96 -9.46
C LEU A 552 23.15 -62.93 -8.73
N SER A 553 23.17 -62.11 -7.68
CA SER A 553 22.05 -61.75 -6.84
C SER A 553 20.81 -61.33 -7.64
N ARG A 554 19.64 -61.60 -7.06
CA ARG A 554 18.28 -61.14 -7.43
C ARG A 554 18.22 -59.68 -7.94
N ASP A 555 19.16 -58.88 -7.46
CA ASP A 555 19.44 -57.49 -7.80
C ASP A 555 19.67 -57.21 -9.31
N GLY A 556 20.17 -58.19 -10.09
CA GLY A 556 20.37 -58.04 -11.54
C GLY A 556 19.08 -57.99 -12.37
N ARG A 557 18.04 -58.73 -11.94
CA ARG A 557 16.71 -58.74 -12.59
C ARG A 557 15.89 -57.51 -12.24
N GLU A 558 15.92 -57.10 -10.97
CA GLU A 558 15.31 -55.84 -10.52
C GLU A 558 15.95 -54.62 -11.21
N ARG A 559 17.28 -54.60 -11.41
CA ARG A 559 17.96 -53.55 -12.19
C ARG A 559 17.61 -53.53 -13.67
N MET A 560 17.18 -54.64 -14.26
CA MET A 560 16.77 -54.69 -15.67
C MET A 560 15.32 -54.24 -15.84
N CYS A 561 14.41 -54.68 -14.96
CA CYS A 561 13.05 -54.16 -14.88
C CYS A 561 13.03 -52.65 -14.54
N ALA A 562 13.86 -52.20 -13.59
CA ALA A 562 14.00 -50.78 -13.25
C ALA A 562 14.57 -49.95 -14.42
N ARG A 563 15.51 -50.50 -15.21
CA ARG A 563 16.02 -49.84 -16.42
C ARG A 563 14.97 -49.76 -17.54
N TRP A 564 14.17 -50.80 -17.71
CA TRP A 564 13.07 -50.82 -18.69
C TRP A 564 11.94 -49.85 -18.31
N LEU A 565 11.52 -49.84 -17.03
CA LEU A 565 10.55 -48.88 -16.49
C LEU A 565 11.05 -47.42 -16.55
N ARG A 566 12.37 -47.20 -16.45
CA ARG A 566 13.01 -45.88 -16.64
C ARG A 566 13.31 -45.54 -18.11
N SER A 567 12.95 -46.38 -19.06
CA SER A 567 13.25 -46.13 -20.47
C SER A 567 12.34 -45.05 -21.05
N LYS A 568 12.93 -44.11 -21.81
CA LYS A 568 12.17 -43.05 -22.50
C LYS A 568 11.15 -43.60 -23.51
N GLY A 569 11.38 -44.80 -24.02
CA GLY A 569 10.47 -45.51 -24.93
C GLY A 569 9.25 -46.08 -24.23
N PHE A 570 9.41 -46.62 -23.02
CA PHE A 570 8.28 -47.06 -22.20
C PHE A 570 7.44 -45.87 -21.75
N SER A 571 8.09 -44.78 -21.29
CA SER A 571 7.37 -43.56 -20.89
C SER A 571 6.56 -42.98 -22.04
N SER A 572 7.12 -42.84 -23.25
CA SER A 572 6.37 -42.32 -24.41
C SER A 572 5.22 -43.25 -24.83
N THR A 573 5.40 -44.56 -24.69
CA THR A 573 4.37 -45.56 -24.96
C THR A 573 3.19 -45.41 -24.00
N VAL A 574 3.47 -45.27 -22.70
CA VAL A 574 2.44 -45.04 -21.67
C VAL A 574 1.72 -43.71 -21.89
N LEU A 575 2.45 -42.61 -22.07
CA LEU A 575 1.89 -41.29 -22.33
C LEU A 575 0.97 -41.31 -23.54
N SER A 576 1.44 -41.85 -24.68
CA SER A 576 0.65 -41.93 -25.93
C SER A 576 -0.58 -42.82 -25.83
N SER A 577 -0.57 -43.83 -24.97
CA SER A 577 -1.73 -44.72 -24.76
C SER A 577 -2.83 -44.09 -23.91
N MET A 578 -2.46 -43.17 -23.01
CA MET A 578 -3.35 -42.56 -22.02
C MET A 578 -3.84 -41.15 -22.37
N VAL A 579 -3.37 -40.56 -23.48
CA VAL A 579 -3.77 -39.20 -23.93
C VAL A 579 -5.30 -39.04 -24.02
N ASP A 580 -5.98 -39.99 -24.65
CA ASP A 580 -7.44 -39.89 -24.86
C ASP A 580 -8.23 -40.02 -23.55
N LEU A 581 -7.75 -40.87 -22.63
CA LEU A 581 -8.36 -41.05 -21.31
C LEU A 581 -8.16 -39.80 -20.43
N GLN A 582 -6.97 -39.23 -20.50
CA GLN A 582 -6.65 -38.01 -19.77
C GLN A 582 -7.44 -36.82 -20.32
N GLY A 583 -7.57 -36.70 -21.64
CA GLY A 583 -8.40 -35.68 -22.29
C GLY A 583 -9.89 -35.82 -21.92
N ALA A 584 -10.41 -37.04 -21.83
CA ALA A 584 -11.78 -37.31 -21.40
C ALA A 584 -12.02 -36.95 -19.92
N LEU A 585 -11.03 -37.11 -19.05
CA LEU A 585 -11.12 -36.76 -17.63
C LEU A 585 -10.93 -35.26 -17.35
N THR A 586 -10.16 -34.54 -18.17
CA THR A 586 -9.95 -33.08 -18.02
C THR A 586 -11.11 -32.24 -18.53
N ARG A 587 -12.00 -32.80 -19.36
CA ARG A 587 -13.21 -32.10 -19.83
C ARG A 587 -14.29 -32.21 -18.75
N THR A 588 -14.59 -31.08 -18.10
CA THR A 588 -15.66 -30.98 -17.11
C THR A 588 -17.00 -31.37 -17.76
N GLY A 589 -17.59 -32.50 -17.35
CA GLY A 589 -18.87 -32.99 -17.87
C GLY A 589 -18.83 -34.23 -18.78
N SER A 590 -17.72 -34.98 -18.83
CA SER A 590 -17.68 -36.23 -19.61
C SER A 590 -18.60 -37.31 -19.03
N SER A 591 -19.33 -38.01 -19.90
CA SER A 591 -20.27 -39.04 -19.50
C SER A 591 -19.52 -40.34 -19.11
N PRO A 592 -20.04 -41.13 -18.15
CA PRO A 592 -19.43 -42.41 -17.76
C PRO A 592 -19.09 -43.38 -18.93
N PRO A 593 -19.92 -43.52 -19.99
CA PRO A 593 -19.59 -44.41 -21.11
C PRO A 593 -18.40 -43.91 -21.96
N ASP A 594 -18.20 -42.59 -22.08
CA ASP A 594 -17.09 -42.02 -22.85
C ASP A 594 -15.75 -42.31 -22.16
N VAL A 595 -15.70 -42.11 -20.84
CA VAL A 595 -14.52 -42.45 -20.01
C VAL A 595 -14.24 -43.95 -20.05
N MET A 596 -15.27 -44.78 -19.97
CA MET A 596 -15.13 -46.25 -20.09
C MET A 596 -14.60 -46.68 -21.46
N SER A 597 -15.05 -46.05 -22.54
CA SER A 597 -14.56 -46.34 -23.89
C SER A 597 -13.09 -45.92 -24.07
N ALA A 598 -12.71 -44.76 -23.54
CA ALA A 598 -11.34 -44.23 -23.55
C ALA A 598 -10.40 -45.05 -22.65
N ALA A 599 -10.91 -45.57 -21.53
CA ALA A 599 -10.16 -46.46 -20.65
C ALA A 599 -9.90 -47.82 -21.31
N ARG A 600 -10.91 -48.39 -21.98
CA ARG A 600 -10.79 -49.65 -22.72
C ARG A 600 -9.83 -49.54 -23.90
N SER A 601 -9.91 -48.46 -24.68
CA SER A 601 -9.00 -48.20 -25.80
C SER A 601 -7.58 -47.84 -25.34
N GLY A 602 -7.45 -47.11 -24.23
CA GLY A 602 -6.17 -46.81 -23.60
C GLY A 602 -5.45 -48.06 -23.10
N LEU A 603 -6.18 -48.93 -22.37
CA LEU A 603 -5.66 -50.23 -21.92
C LEU A 603 -5.30 -51.13 -23.10
N SER A 604 -6.14 -51.23 -24.14
CA SER A 604 -5.83 -52.08 -25.30
C SER A 604 -4.59 -51.61 -26.04
N ARG A 605 -4.43 -50.30 -26.26
CA ARG A 605 -3.24 -49.74 -26.91
C ARG A 605 -1.98 -49.89 -26.08
N LEU A 606 -2.09 -49.77 -24.76
CA LEU A 606 -0.97 -50.03 -23.85
C LEU A 606 -0.55 -51.49 -23.94
N LEU A 607 -1.49 -52.43 -23.86
CA LEU A 607 -1.20 -53.86 -23.94
C LEU A 607 -0.63 -54.27 -25.31
N ASP A 608 -1.21 -53.79 -26.42
CA ASP A 608 -0.72 -54.06 -27.77
C ASP A 608 0.74 -53.58 -27.94
N LYS A 609 1.06 -52.34 -27.52
CA LYS A 609 2.42 -51.77 -27.65
C LYS A 609 3.45 -52.40 -26.70
N LEU A 610 3.04 -52.84 -25.50
CA LEU A 610 3.94 -53.54 -24.56
C LEU A 610 4.28 -54.95 -25.04
N LEU A 611 3.33 -55.60 -25.71
CA LEU A 611 3.52 -56.95 -26.26
C LEU A 611 4.33 -56.94 -27.56
N ASP A 612 4.10 -55.96 -28.47
CA ASP A 612 4.91 -55.79 -29.68
C ASP A 612 6.40 -55.53 -29.38
N GLN A 613 6.71 -54.82 -28.29
CA GLN A 613 8.11 -54.59 -27.85
C GLN A 613 8.75 -55.84 -27.23
N SER A 614 7.95 -56.74 -26.65
CA SER A 614 8.43 -58.00 -26.09
C SER A 614 8.77 -59.03 -27.18
N ASP A 615 8.03 -59.05 -28.29
CA ASP A 615 8.32 -59.89 -29.44
C ASP A 615 9.59 -59.45 -30.19
N ALA A 616 9.84 -58.13 -30.30
CA ALA A 616 11.06 -57.61 -30.92
C ALA A 616 12.34 -57.91 -30.11
N ALA A 617 12.25 -57.96 -28.78
CA ALA A 617 13.35 -58.39 -27.91
C ALA A 617 13.59 -59.91 -27.97
N SER A 618 12.57 -60.69 -28.32
CA SER A 618 12.66 -62.15 -28.51
C SER A 618 13.15 -62.57 -29.91
N CYS A 619 13.24 -61.65 -30.87
CA CYS A 619 13.67 -61.94 -32.25
C CYS A 619 15.21 -61.97 -32.46
N ARG A 620 15.95 -62.44 -31.45
CA ARG A 620 17.26 -63.09 -31.67
C ARG A 620 17.28 -64.51 -31.12
N VAL A 621 16.14 -65.21 -31.18
CA VAL A 621 16.13 -66.66 -31.02
C VAL A 621 16.65 -67.27 -32.32
N ASP A 622 17.97 -67.47 -32.32
CA ASP A 622 18.61 -68.49 -33.13
C ASP A 622 17.88 -69.83 -32.95
N GLY A 623 17.76 -70.54 -34.06
CA GLY A 623 16.80 -71.61 -34.25
C GLY A 623 16.96 -72.79 -33.29
N ASP A 624 15.96 -72.99 -32.43
CA ASP A 624 15.95 -74.16 -31.57
C ASP A 624 14.56 -74.76 -31.26
N THR A 625 13.59 -74.56 -32.15
CA THR A 625 12.37 -75.38 -32.16
C THR A 625 12.66 -76.72 -32.85
N LEU A 626 12.22 -77.83 -32.26
CA LEU A 626 12.40 -79.23 -32.72
C LEU A 626 12.03 -79.51 -34.19
N SER A 627 11.32 -78.60 -34.86
CA SER A 627 11.01 -78.64 -36.29
C SER A 627 12.18 -78.25 -37.20
N ALA A 628 13.13 -77.44 -36.72
CA ALA A 628 14.36 -77.05 -37.44
C ALA A 628 15.52 -78.03 -37.19
N ARG A 629 15.59 -78.64 -35.99
CA ARG A 629 16.62 -79.63 -35.62
C ARG A 629 16.57 -80.94 -36.41
N LEU A 630 15.42 -81.27 -37.02
CA LEU A 630 15.32 -82.40 -37.94
C LEU A 630 15.86 -82.10 -39.35
N ARG A 631 16.10 -80.83 -39.72
CA ARG A 631 16.57 -80.44 -41.06
C ARG A 631 18.06 -80.13 -41.16
N LEU A 632 18.77 -79.91 -40.04
CA LEU A 632 20.19 -79.49 -40.06
C LEU A 632 21.16 -80.46 -39.35
N GLY A 633 20.69 -81.65 -38.96
CA GLY A 633 21.49 -82.71 -38.32
C GLY A 633 22.44 -83.48 -39.24
N LEU A 634 22.89 -82.88 -40.34
CA LEU A 634 23.98 -83.37 -41.19
C LEU A 634 24.82 -82.17 -41.58
N ASN A 635 25.76 -81.76 -40.72
CA ASN A 635 27.10 -81.24 -41.07
C ASN A 635 27.85 -80.70 -39.83
N ARG A 636 28.81 -81.53 -39.37
CA ARG A 636 30.15 -81.20 -38.81
C ARG A 636 30.30 -80.22 -37.63
N MET A 637 30.60 -80.82 -36.46
CA MET A 637 31.92 -80.84 -35.80
C MET A 637 32.87 -79.61 -35.89
N LYS A 638 33.08 -78.97 -34.72
CA LYS A 638 34.31 -78.40 -34.10
C LYS A 638 34.26 -76.88 -33.71
N PRO A 639 34.78 -76.50 -32.51
CA PRO A 639 34.77 -75.14 -31.98
C PRO A 639 36.07 -74.35 -32.27
N PRO A 640 36.08 -73.01 -32.11
CA PRO A 640 37.31 -72.27 -31.78
C PRO A 640 37.16 -71.22 -30.64
N GLN A 641 38.29 -70.96 -29.97
CA GLN A 641 38.52 -70.06 -28.82
C GLN A 641 38.52 -68.54 -29.13
N PRO A 642 38.41 -67.65 -28.11
CA PRO A 642 38.57 -66.19 -28.25
C PRO A 642 40.03 -65.69 -28.11
N ASN A 643 40.31 -64.50 -28.69
CA ASN A 643 41.63 -64.00 -29.10
C ASN A 643 42.16 -62.85 -28.18
N MET A 644 43.35 -63.01 -27.58
CA MET A 644 44.02 -62.09 -26.61
C MET A 644 44.43 -60.70 -27.15
N LYS A 645 44.16 -60.37 -28.42
CA LYS A 645 44.72 -59.17 -29.08
C LYS A 645 44.03 -57.85 -28.71
N THR A 646 42.77 -57.86 -28.29
CA THR A 646 42.00 -56.65 -27.94
C THR A 646 42.37 -56.06 -26.57
N LEU A 647 42.91 -56.88 -25.66
CA LEU A 647 43.32 -56.48 -24.31
C LEU A 647 44.70 -55.80 -24.28
N VAL A 648 45.56 -56.11 -25.25
CA VAL A 648 46.91 -55.53 -25.35
C VAL A 648 46.88 -54.13 -25.96
N VAL A 649 45.94 -53.86 -26.86
CA VAL A 649 45.81 -52.56 -27.55
C VAL A 649 45.32 -51.45 -26.61
N THR A 650 44.41 -51.75 -25.68
CA THR A 650 43.92 -50.78 -24.69
C THR A 650 44.98 -50.45 -23.63
N LEU A 651 45.87 -51.39 -23.30
CA LEU A 651 46.94 -51.15 -22.34
C LEU A 651 48.07 -50.29 -22.91
N GLN A 652 48.42 -50.45 -24.19
CA GLN A 652 49.46 -49.64 -24.86
C GLN A 652 49.08 -48.17 -25.01
N GLN A 653 47.77 -47.86 -25.13
CA GLN A 653 47.29 -46.48 -25.30
C GLN A 653 47.39 -45.64 -24.02
N HIS A 654 47.31 -46.28 -22.84
CA HIS A 654 47.46 -45.60 -21.55
C HIS A 654 48.91 -45.24 -21.20
N PHE A 655 49.89 -46.07 -21.59
CA PHE A 655 51.30 -45.77 -21.35
C PHE A 655 51.82 -44.58 -22.18
N LEU A 656 51.30 -44.40 -23.39
CA LEU A 656 51.70 -43.28 -24.26
C LEU A 656 51.30 -41.92 -23.67
N LEU A 657 50.05 -41.80 -23.20
CA LEU A 657 49.52 -40.57 -22.60
C LEU A 657 50.19 -40.22 -21.27
N PHE A 658 50.65 -41.21 -20.52
CA PHE A 658 51.38 -40.99 -19.27
C PHE A 658 52.79 -40.44 -19.53
N SER A 659 53.49 -40.93 -20.55
CA SER A 659 54.85 -40.48 -20.89
C SER A 659 54.94 -39.03 -21.41
N GLN A 660 53.92 -38.55 -22.13
CA GLN A 660 53.89 -37.16 -22.64
C GLN A 660 53.72 -36.11 -21.53
N ARG A 661 52.98 -36.43 -20.46
CA ARG A 661 52.77 -35.52 -19.32
C ARG A 661 54.02 -35.33 -18.45
N LEU A 662 54.90 -36.33 -18.39
CA LEU A 662 56.16 -36.26 -17.66
C LEU A 662 57.25 -35.46 -18.42
N HIS A 663 57.18 -35.41 -19.75
CA HIS A 663 58.15 -34.66 -20.54
C HIS A 663 57.94 -33.14 -20.47
N SER A 664 56.68 -32.67 -20.45
CA SER A 664 56.40 -31.23 -20.37
C SER A 664 56.87 -30.59 -19.06
N THR A 665 56.76 -31.31 -17.95
CA THR A 665 57.14 -30.80 -16.62
C THR A 665 58.66 -30.76 -16.40
N GLU A 666 59.43 -31.62 -17.05
CA GLU A 666 60.91 -31.60 -16.97
C GLU A 666 61.53 -30.46 -17.80
N VAL A 667 60.89 -30.02 -18.88
CA VAL A 667 61.40 -28.94 -19.74
C VAL A 667 61.38 -27.58 -19.01
N GLU A 668 60.31 -27.27 -18.29
CA GLU A 668 60.16 -26.00 -17.55
C GLU A 668 61.21 -25.86 -16.44
N ARG A 669 61.58 -26.96 -15.79
CA ARG A 669 62.57 -26.99 -14.70
C ARG A 669 63.99 -26.61 -15.16
N ARG A 670 64.36 -26.93 -16.42
CA ARG A 670 65.71 -26.63 -16.96
C ARG A 670 65.88 -25.18 -17.37
N SER A 671 64.81 -24.54 -17.86
CA SER A 671 64.80 -23.13 -18.26
C SER A 671 65.19 -22.21 -17.09
N LEU A 672 64.55 -22.41 -15.94
CA LEU A 672 64.74 -21.56 -14.74
C LEU A 672 66.16 -21.64 -14.14
N ARG A 673 66.92 -22.70 -14.42
CA ARG A 673 68.30 -22.85 -13.91
C ARG A 673 69.32 -22.01 -14.67
N LEU A 674 69.08 -21.69 -15.94
CA LEU A 674 70.01 -20.91 -16.76
C LEU A 674 69.96 -19.43 -16.43
N GLU A 675 68.79 -18.92 -16.06
CA GLU A 675 68.56 -17.50 -15.75
C GLU A 675 69.33 -17.05 -14.48
N VAL A 676 69.46 -17.93 -13.49
CA VAL A 676 70.18 -17.67 -12.23
C VAL A 676 71.70 -17.59 -12.42
N ALA A 677 72.26 -18.24 -13.44
CA ALA A 677 73.71 -18.28 -13.67
C ALA A 677 74.26 -16.99 -14.28
N ASN A 678 73.46 -16.24 -15.03
CA ASN A 678 73.90 -15.02 -15.73
C ASN A 678 74.07 -13.82 -14.80
N LEU A 679 73.24 -13.70 -13.76
CA LEU A 679 73.29 -12.57 -12.81
C LEU A 679 74.57 -12.54 -11.95
N LYS A 680 75.24 -13.68 -11.76
CA LYS A 680 76.43 -13.78 -10.88
C LYS A 680 77.74 -13.31 -11.52
N ARG A 681 77.81 -13.10 -12.84
CA ARG A 681 79.08 -12.84 -13.55
C ARG A 681 79.46 -11.35 -13.67
N GLY A 682 78.51 -10.43 -13.52
CA GLY A 682 78.73 -8.99 -13.76
C GLY A 682 79.48 -8.21 -12.68
N LEU A 683 79.67 -8.77 -11.47
CA LEU A 683 80.03 -7.97 -10.29
C LEU A 683 81.54 -7.92 -9.92
N ARG A 684 82.45 -8.48 -10.73
CA ARG A 684 83.86 -8.71 -10.31
C ARG A 684 84.97 -7.90 -11.02
N GLN A 685 84.68 -7.03 -11.97
CA GLN A 685 85.70 -6.54 -12.91
C GLN A 685 86.33 -5.15 -12.64
N GLU A 686 85.91 -4.38 -11.63
CA GLU A 686 86.22 -2.92 -11.57
C GLU A 686 87.30 -2.44 -10.56
N ARG A 687 88.11 -3.28 -9.90
CA ARG A 687 88.84 -2.81 -8.69
C ARG A 687 90.37 -2.79 -8.65
N GLU A 688 91.09 -3.21 -9.67
CA GLU A 688 92.55 -3.29 -9.56
C GLU A 688 93.21 -2.53 -10.70
N ASP A 689 93.79 -1.37 -10.42
CA ASP A 689 95.08 -0.92 -10.97
C ASP A 689 95.45 0.49 -10.47
N THR A 690 96.61 0.64 -9.82
CA THR A 690 97.64 1.70 -10.03
C THR A 690 98.43 2.06 -8.76
N CYS A 691 99.76 1.87 -8.79
CA CYS A 691 100.75 2.69 -8.06
C CYS A 691 102.22 2.31 -8.41
N LYS A 692 103.08 3.32 -8.71
CA LYS A 692 104.41 3.60 -8.07
C LYS A 692 105.25 4.69 -8.81
N MET A 693 106.05 5.44 -8.02
CA MET A 693 106.71 6.77 -8.24
C MET A 693 108.26 6.77 -8.33
N VAL A 694 108.87 7.92 -8.72
CA VAL A 694 110.31 8.28 -8.95
C VAL A 694 110.67 9.65 -8.26
N PRO A 695 111.96 10.00 -8.01
CA PRO A 695 112.47 10.65 -6.78
C PRO A 695 112.85 12.16 -6.82
N ALA A 696 113.82 12.59 -5.98
CA ALA A 696 113.63 13.56 -4.88
C ALA A 696 113.90 15.06 -5.12
N GLU A 697 114.42 15.50 -6.26
CA GLU A 697 114.55 16.95 -6.54
C GLU A 697 113.25 17.51 -7.10
N HIS A 698 112.57 16.71 -7.93
CA HIS A 698 111.13 16.87 -8.14
C HIS A 698 110.41 16.91 -6.81
N PHE A 699 110.76 16.05 -5.84
CA PHE A 699 110.08 16.05 -4.53
C PHE A 699 110.16 17.39 -3.80
N ASN A 700 111.25 18.16 -3.85
CA ASN A 700 111.30 19.46 -3.16
C ASN A 700 110.51 20.57 -3.89
N SER A 701 110.59 20.64 -5.22
CA SER A 701 109.74 21.54 -6.02
C SER A 701 108.27 21.16 -5.87
N VAL A 702 107.98 19.87 -6.00
CA VAL A 702 106.67 19.27 -5.73
C VAL A 702 106.26 19.54 -4.29
N CYS A 703 107.15 19.58 -3.29
CA CYS A 703 106.78 19.92 -1.91
C CYS A 703 106.38 21.39 -1.75
N LEU A 704 107.07 22.33 -2.40
CA LEU A 704 106.70 23.75 -2.39
C LEU A 704 105.40 23.99 -3.16
N GLU A 705 105.28 23.39 -4.35
CA GLU A 705 104.03 23.39 -5.09
C GLU A 705 102.92 22.66 -4.35
N LEU A 706 103.20 21.57 -3.62
CA LEU A 706 102.23 20.87 -2.77
C LEU A 706 101.78 21.78 -1.65
N ARG A 707 102.67 22.55 -1.04
CA ARG A 707 102.29 23.50 0.03
C ARG A 707 101.41 24.61 -0.51
N GLN A 708 101.74 25.16 -1.68
CA GLN A 708 100.88 26.17 -2.33
C GLN A 708 99.56 25.58 -2.82
N ALA A 709 99.58 24.36 -3.37
CA ALA A 709 98.40 23.62 -3.79
C ALA A 709 97.52 23.27 -2.58
N LEU A 710 98.12 22.86 -1.46
CA LEU A 710 97.42 22.59 -0.21
C LEU A 710 96.77 23.86 0.34
N ASN A 711 97.44 25.02 0.28
CA ASN A 711 96.81 26.28 0.68
C ASN A 711 95.63 26.64 -0.22
N ARG A 712 95.78 26.54 -1.55
CA ARG A 712 94.66 26.75 -2.49
C ARG A 712 93.54 25.74 -2.28
N GLU A 713 93.88 24.50 -1.94
CA GLU A 713 92.91 23.44 -1.66
C GLU A 713 92.20 23.69 -0.33
N GLN A 714 92.88 24.20 0.70
CA GLN A 714 92.26 24.63 1.95
C GLN A 714 91.30 25.81 1.74
N GLU A 715 91.69 26.81 0.95
CA GLU A 715 90.82 27.93 0.55
C GLU A 715 89.61 27.43 -0.25
N ALA A 716 89.82 26.52 -1.21
CA ALA A 716 88.74 25.90 -1.96
C ALA A 716 87.82 25.05 -1.07
N GLN A 717 88.36 24.30 -0.11
CA GLN A 717 87.58 23.54 0.87
C GLN A 717 86.75 24.47 1.76
N MET A 718 87.29 25.61 2.18
CA MET A 718 86.54 26.62 2.94
C MET A 718 85.40 27.21 2.10
N LEU A 719 85.63 27.54 0.83
CA LEU A 719 84.58 28.02 -0.07
C LEU A 719 83.51 26.94 -0.35
N ILE A 720 83.91 25.67 -0.49
CA ILE A 720 82.96 24.55 -0.63
C ILE A 720 82.14 24.39 0.65
N LEU A 721 82.76 24.50 1.83
CA LEU A 721 82.04 24.49 3.11
C LEU A 721 81.05 25.66 3.20
N GLU A 722 81.45 26.85 2.76
CA GLU A 722 80.57 28.02 2.74
C GLU A 722 79.41 27.86 1.73
N GLN A 723 79.68 27.37 0.52
CA GLN A 723 78.65 27.08 -0.49
C GLN A 723 77.71 25.94 -0.04
N THR A 724 78.24 24.91 0.62
CA THR A 724 77.41 23.81 1.15
C THR A 724 76.55 24.25 2.33
N ASN A 725 77.04 25.18 3.15
CA ASN A 725 76.24 25.84 4.18
C ASN A 725 75.14 26.71 3.57
N GLN A 726 75.44 27.54 2.57
CA GLN A 726 74.44 28.33 1.84
C GLN A 726 73.39 27.45 1.16
N LEU A 727 73.80 26.33 0.55
CA LEU A 727 72.87 25.36 -0.02
C LEU A 727 72.01 24.68 1.05
N HIS A 728 72.57 24.36 2.22
CA HIS A 728 71.79 23.84 3.34
C HIS A 728 70.77 24.85 3.85
N GLU A 729 71.13 26.13 3.96
CA GLU A 729 70.20 27.20 4.35
C GLU A 729 69.08 27.37 3.31
N LEU A 730 69.42 27.42 2.02
CA LEU A 730 68.42 27.47 0.95
C LEU A 730 67.53 26.23 0.94
N GLN A 731 68.09 25.04 1.16
CA GLN A 731 67.32 23.80 1.26
C GLN A 731 66.36 23.85 2.46
N GLN A 732 66.79 24.38 3.61
CA GLN A 732 65.93 24.56 4.77
C GLN A 732 64.81 25.58 4.49
N GLN A 733 65.10 26.68 3.80
CA GLN A 733 64.10 27.68 3.40
C GLN A 733 63.10 27.10 2.41
N VAL A 734 63.55 26.33 1.42
CA VAL A 734 62.67 25.63 0.47
C VAL A 734 61.81 24.58 1.20
N ASN A 735 62.38 23.83 2.13
CA ASN A 735 61.62 22.87 2.95
C ASN A 735 60.59 23.58 3.85
N ALA A 736 60.93 24.72 4.44
CA ALA A 736 60.00 25.54 5.21
C ALA A 736 58.86 26.05 4.31
N HIS A 737 59.16 26.66 3.16
CA HIS A 737 58.15 27.15 2.22
C HIS A 737 57.29 26.05 1.62
N THR A 738 57.85 24.89 1.30
CA THR A 738 57.05 23.75 0.83
C THR A 738 56.12 23.23 1.93
N SER A 739 56.58 23.17 3.18
CA SER A 739 55.71 22.81 4.31
C SER A 739 54.59 23.83 4.52
N GLU A 740 54.88 25.14 4.46
CA GLU A 740 53.88 26.21 4.52
C GLU A 740 52.90 26.14 3.35
N GLN A 741 53.37 25.85 2.14
CA GLN A 741 52.54 25.68 0.96
C GLN A 741 51.60 24.46 1.10
N THR A 742 52.08 23.34 1.64
CA THR A 742 51.23 22.17 1.89
C THR A 742 50.20 22.45 2.99
N ASN A 743 50.58 23.18 4.05
CA ASN A 743 49.67 23.57 5.12
C ASN A 743 48.59 24.55 4.63
N THR A 744 48.97 25.52 3.79
CA THR A 744 48.01 26.46 3.17
C THR A 744 47.10 25.73 2.17
N GLN A 745 47.61 24.82 1.35
CA GLN A 745 46.79 23.98 0.48
C GLN A 745 45.80 23.10 1.26
N TYR A 746 46.24 22.51 2.38
CA TYR A 746 45.36 21.74 3.26
C TYR A 746 44.28 22.61 3.90
N THR A 747 44.62 23.82 4.33
CA THR A 747 43.64 24.78 4.88
C THR A 747 42.65 25.24 3.81
N LEU A 748 43.13 25.47 2.57
CA LEU A 748 42.28 25.83 1.43
C LEU A 748 41.35 24.69 1.01
N SER A 749 41.82 23.43 1.03
CA SER A 749 40.97 22.28 0.72
C SER A 749 39.90 22.07 1.80
N GLN A 750 40.25 22.19 3.08
CA GLN A 750 39.29 22.15 4.19
C GLN A 750 38.25 23.27 4.10
N THR A 751 38.65 24.51 3.87
CA THR A 751 37.71 25.63 3.73
C THR A 751 36.82 25.47 2.50
N THR A 752 37.35 24.98 1.39
CA THR A 752 36.56 24.65 0.19
C THR A 752 35.54 23.54 0.49
N GLN A 753 35.93 22.52 1.26
CA GLN A 753 35.01 21.46 1.69
C GLN A 753 33.88 22.04 2.57
N VAL A 754 34.21 22.81 3.60
CA VAL A 754 33.21 23.45 4.48
C VAL A 754 32.27 24.37 3.69
N LEU A 755 32.79 25.14 2.73
CA LEU A 755 31.97 25.97 1.85
C LEU A 755 31.06 25.13 0.94
N SER A 756 31.52 23.97 0.48
CA SER A 756 30.70 23.05 -0.32
C SER A 756 29.57 22.43 0.51
N GLU A 757 29.85 22.06 1.76
CA GLU A 757 28.86 21.56 2.71
C GLU A 757 27.83 22.64 3.05
N ALA A 758 28.29 23.87 3.31
CA ALA A 758 27.41 25.01 3.52
C ALA A 758 26.52 25.30 2.29
N ARG A 759 27.08 25.22 1.07
CA ARG A 759 26.31 25.39 -0.17
C ARG A 759 25.26 24.29 -0.37
N GLN A 760 25.60 23.04 -0.05
CA GLN A 760 24.63 21.94 -0.10
C GLN A 760 23.52 22.14 0.94
N GLU A 761 23.85 22.59 2.14
CA GLU A 761 22.86 22.87 3.17
C GLU A 761 21.94 24.04 2.80
N VAL A 762 22.48 25.13 2.24
CA VAL A 762 21.66 26.22 1.68
C VAL A 762 20.72 25.70 0.60
N SER A 763 21.21 24.84 -0.30
CA SER A 763 20.38 24.23 -1.35
C SER A 763 19.26 23.35 -0.78
N ARG A 764 19.52 22.63 0.32
CA ARG A 764 18.49 21.85 1.05
C ARG A 764 17.46 22.79 1.69
N LYS A 765 17.90 23.85 2.36
CA LYS A 765 17.03 24.86 2.98
C LYS A 765 16.17 25.59 1.94
N GLU A 766 16.72 25.92 0.78
CA GLU A 766 15.94 26.48 -0.32
C GLU A 766 14.85 25.53 -0.82
N ARG A 767 15.16 24.23 -0.97
CA ARG A 767 14.15 23.24 -1.35
C ARG A 767 13.06 23.13 -0.30
N SER A 768 13.41 23.09 0.99
CA SER A 768 12.41 23.07 2.07
C SER A 768 11.59 24.36 2.09
N LEU A 769 12.19 25.53 1.85
CA LEU A 769 11.47 26.80 1.75
C LEU A 769 10.53 26.84 0.54
N ARG A 770 10.93 26.29 -0.60
CA ARG A 770 10.04 26.15 -1.77
C ARG A 770 8.84 25.24 -1.46
N ILE A 771 9.07 24.13 -0.77
CA ILE A 771 8.01 23.21 -0.35
C ILE A 771 7.08 23.91 0.66
N LEU A 772 7.62 24.53 1.70
CA LEU A 772 6.85 25.31 2.69
C LEU A 772 6.08 26.46 2.03
N GLY A 773 6.69 27.16 1.05
CA GLY A 773 6.04 28.20 0.28
C GLY A 773 4.83 27.68 -0.52
N LYS A 774 4.94 26.50 -1.13
CA LYS A 774 3.80 25.84 -1.79
C LYS A 774 2.70 25.50 -0.78
N HIS A 775 3.04 24.90 0.36
CA HIS A 775 2.06 24.59 1.42
C HIS A 775 1.39 25.84 1.96
N LEU A 776 2.14 26.91 2.24
CA LEU A 776 1.59 28.20 2.67
C LEU A 776 0.66 28.80 1.62
N SER A 777 1.02 28.71 0.33
CA SER A 777 0.13 29.17 -0.74
C SER A 777 -1.15 28.33 -0.85
N GLY A 778 -1.08 27.03 -0.60
CA GLY A 778 -2.24 26.14 -0.53
C GLY A 778 -3.16 26.50 0.64
N VAL A 779 -2.60 26.60 1.84
CA VAL A 779 -3.34 27.00 3.06
C VAL A 779 -3.92 28.41 2.91
N GLN A 780 -3.20 29.34 2.27
CA GLN A 780 -3.71 30.69 1.99
C GLN A 780 -4.94 30.64 1.06
N LYS A 781 -4.92 29.80 0.01
CA LYS A 781 -6.05 29.60 -0.90
C LYS A 781 -7.25 28.96 -0.19
N GLU A 782 -7.02 27.92 0.60
CA GLU A 782 -8.06 27.26 1.40
C GLU A 782 -8.69 28.25 2.40
N ARG A 783 -7.86 29.06 3.06
CA ARG A 783 -8.35 30.12 3.96
C ARG A 783 -9.24 31.11 3.22
N THR A 784 -8.83 31.60 2.05
CA THR A 784 -9.66 32.54 1.27
C THR A 784 -10.99 31.89 0.84
N GLN A 785 -10.97 30.61 0.45
CA GLN A 785 -12.18 29.88 0.10
C GLN A 785 -13.11 29.69 1.31
N LEU A 786 -12.56 29.40 2.49
CA LEU A 786 -13.34 29.28 3.73
C LEU A 786 -13.90 30.64 4.17
N GLU A 787 -13.14 31.72 4.04
CA GLU A 787 -13.62 33.09 4.30
C GLU A 787 -14.78 33.46 3.36
N GLU A 788 -14.69 33.13 2.07
CA GLU A 788 -15.79 33.34 1.11
C GLU A 788 -17.02 32.49 1.43
N ARG A 789 -16.84 31.23 1.85
CA ARG A 789 -17.95 30.37 2.28
C ARG A 789 -18.60 30.89 3.54
N LEU A 790 -17.81 31.34 4.51
CA LEU A 790 -18.29 31.92 5.76
C LEU A 790 -19.07 33.21 5.47
N GLN A 791 -18.56 34.08 4.61
CA GLN A 791 -19.25 35.31 4.22
C GLN A 791 -20.61 35.02 3.55
N ARG A 792 -20.69 33.97 2.71
CA ARG A 792 -21.96 33.53 2.12
C ARG A 792 -22.95 33.06 3.18
N VAL A 793 -22.53 32.19 4.09
CA VAL A 793 -23.38 31.68 5.19
C VAL A 793 -23.81 32.83 6.11
N GLU A 794 -22.92 33.78 6.41
CA GLU A 794 -23.29 34.96 7.19
C GLU A 794 -24.32 35.84 6.47
N ASN A 795 -24.20 36.01 5.15
CA ASN A 795 -25.18 36.75 4.37
C ASN A 795 -26.54 36.03 4.37
N GLU A 796 -26.56 34.71 4.17
CA GLU A 796 -27.78 33.90 4.25
C GLU A 796 -28.43 34.00 5.64
N LEU A 797 -27.64 33.96 6.72
CA LEU A 797 -28.12 34.13 8.08
C LEU A 797 -28.65 35.54 8.34
N ARG A 798 -27.98 36.59 7.84
CA ARG A 798 -28.47 37.97 7.91
C ARG A 798 -29.81 38.11 7.19
N GLU A 799 -29.96 37.50 6.02
CA GLU A 799 -31.23 37.50 5.29
C GLU A 799 -32.32 36.73 6.04
N ALA A 800 -32.00 35.57 6.62
CA ALA A 800 -32.96 34.81 7.44
C ALA A 800 -33.40 35.60 8.68
N SER A 801 -32.48 36.28 9.37
CA SER A 801 -32.79 37.17 10.49
C SER A 801 -33.72 38.31 10.07
N ARG A 802 -33.44 38.96 8.92
CA ARG A 802 -34.33 40.00 8.36
C ARG A 802 -35.72 39.47 8.06
N ARG A 803 -35.83 38.28 7.45
CA ARG A 803 -37.14 37.63 7.19
C ARG A 803 -37.90 37.37 8.50
N GLN A 804 -37.21 36.88 9.52
CA GLN A 804 -37.80 36.65 10.85
C GLN A 804 -38.25 37.96 11.51
N GLU A 805 -37.46 39.03 11.44
CA GLU A 805 -37.82 40.35 11.96
C GLU A 805 -39.04 40.94 11.23
N CYS A 806 -39.13 40.79 9.92
CA CYS A 806 -40.30 41.18 9.13
C CYS A 806 -41.57 40.42 9.57
N LEU A 807 -41.46 39.10 9.80
CA LEU A 807 -42.59 38.28 10.27
C LEU A 807 -43.02 38.67 11.70
N ILE A 808 -42.06 38.92 12.60
CA ILE A 808 -42.35 39.43 13.95
C ILE A 808 -43.04 40.80 13.87
N GLY A 809 -42.58 41.70 13.00
CA GLY A 809 -43.20 43.00 12.76
C GLY A 809 -44.64 42.88 12.30
N PHE A 810 -44.90 41.99 11.32
CA PHE A 810 -46.24 41.72 10.81
C PHE A 810 -47.17 41.14 11.88
N MET A 811 -46.70 40.17 12.67
CA MET A 811 -47.47 39.57 13.76
C MET A 811 -47.77 40.56 14.89
N LYS A 812 -46.81 41.42 15.26
CA LYS A 812 -47.03 42.49 16.25
C LYS A 812 -48.05 43.51 15.75
N ALA A 813 -47.98 43.91 14.48
CA ALA A 813 -48.96 44.81 13.89
C ALA A 813 -50.37 44.20 13.93
N ALA A 814 -50.51 42.91 13.57
CA ALA A 814 -51.77 42.19 13.69
C ALA A 814 -52.28 42.13 15.14
N GLU A 815 -51.41 41.78 16.10
CA GLU A 815 -51.73 41.77 17.53
C GLU A 815 -52.25 43.12 18.00
N THR A 816 -51.56 44.22 17.66
CA THR A 816 -51.99 45.58 18.02
C THR A 816 -53.35 45.96 17.41
N SER A 817 -53.66 45.49 16.20
CA SER A 817 -54.97 45.69 15.58
C SER A 817 -56.07 44.95 16.36
N TYR A 818 -55.83 43.70 16.76
CA TYR A 818 -56.79 42.94 17.56
C TYR A 818 -56.98 43.53 18.96
N THR A 819 -55.92 44.01 19.63
CA THR A 819 -56.06 44.67 20.93
C THR A 819 -56.90 45.94 20.83
N GLN A 820 -56.70 46.74 19.78
CA GLN A 820 -57.53 47.94 19.52
C GLN A 820 -59.00 47.57 19.29
N VAL A 821 -59.29 46.51 18.53
CA VAL A 821 -60.67 46.04 18.30
C VAL A 821 -61.30 45.56 19.60
N ARG A 822 -60.56 44.79 20.40
CA ARG A 822 -61.02 44.32 21.72
C ARG A 822 -61.34 45.51 22.63
N GLU A 823 -60.47 46.51 22.70
CA GLU A 823 -60.70 47.72 23.50
C GLU A 823 -61.93 48.48 23.02
N ARG A 824 -62.10 48.64 21.71
CA ARG A 824 -63.31 49.26 21.12
C ARG A 824 -64.59 48.48 21.45
N LEU A 825 -64.54 47.14 21.46
CA LEU A 825 -65.68 46.29 21.79
C LEU A 825 -66.04 46.35 23.29
N ILE A 826 -65.03 46.50 24.16
CA ILE A 826 -65.24 46.77 25.59
C ILE A 826 -65.87 48.16 25.80
N GLN A 827 -65.45 49.16 25.00
CA GLN A 827 -66.00 50.52 25.05
C GLN A 827 -67.43 50.61 24.49
N SER A 828 -67.75 49.90 23.41
CA SER A 828 -69.12 49.87 22.85
C SER A 828 -70.10 49.20 23.81
N ARG A 829 -69.70 48.17 24.56
CA ARG A 829 -70.53 47.54 25.59
C ARG A 829 -70.92 48.50 26.73
N ARG A 830 -70.16 49.58 26.96
CA ARG A 830 -70.48 50.64 27.92
C ARG A 830 -71.37 51.75 27.33
N SER A 831 -71.59 51.74 26.02
CA SER A 831 -72.31 52.77 25.27
C SER A 831 -73.42 52.10 24.44
N LEU A 832 -74.64 52.02 24.98
CA LEU A 832 -75.80 51.30 24.42
C LEU A 832 -76.33 51.76 23.04
N SER A 833 -75.58 52.58 22.27
CA SER A 833 -76.13 53.29 21.11
C SER A 833 -75.24 53.33 19.86
N THR A 834 -74.11 52.62 19.78
CA THR A 834 -73.23 52.71 18.59
C THR A 834 -73.06 51.38 17.88
N GLN A 835 -73.43 51.35 16.58
CA GLN A 835 -73.29 50.20 15.69
C GLN A 835 -71.83 49.69 15.63
N PRO A 836 -71.61 48.36 15.56
CA PRO A 836 -70.29 47.80 15.31
C PRO A 836 -69.81 48.13 13.89
N GLN A 837 -68.74 48.92 13.78
CA GLN A 837 -68.06 49.18 12.50
C GLN A 837 -67.16 47.99 12.10
N PRO A 838 -66.97 47.72 10.79
CA PRO A 838 -66.11 46.64 10.31
C PRO A 838 -64.64 46.82 10.75
N LEU A 839 -63.93 45.70 10.98
CA LEU A 839 -62.48 45.68 11.23
C LEU A 839 -61.74 46.42 10.10
N PRO A 840 -60.88 47.40 10.40
CA PRO A 840 -59.82 47.76 9.46
C PRO A 840 -58.82 46.59 9.45
N LEU A 841 -58.86 45.78 8.39
CA LEU A 841 -57.78 44.85 8.08
C LEU A 841 -56.44 45.62 8.08
N PRO A 842 -55.34 45.07 8.63
CA PRO A 842 -54.01 45.68 8.57
C PRO A 842 -53.46 45.87 7.13
N GLY A 843 -54.23 45.49 6.10
CA GLY A 843 -53.80 45.43 4.71
C GLY A 843 -53.62 46.77 3.99
N GLN A 844 -53.77 47.92 4.64
CA GLN A 844 -53.67 49.23 3.96
C GLN A 844 -52.48 50.12 4.36
N HIS A 845 -51.65 49.75 5.34
CA HIS A 845 -50.57 50.64 5.83
C HIS A 845 -49.15 50.07 5.89
N LEU A 846 -48.88 48.89 5.31
CA LEU A 846 -47.51 48.51 4.97
C LEU A 846 -47.34 48.60 3.44
N GLU A 847 -46.96 49.78 2.95
CA GLU A 847 -46.31 49.91 1.63
C GLU A 847 -44.96 49.16 1.69
N LEU A 848 -45.01 47.83 1.56
CA LEU A 848 -43.83 47.04 1.25
C LEU A 848 -43.52 47.29 -0.23
N SER A 849 -42.38 47.96 -0.46
CA SER A 849 -41.80 48.20 -1.78
C SER A 849 -41.98 46.98 -2.69
N ALA A 850 -42.54 47.21 -3.87
CA ALA A 850 -42.91 46.18 -4.85
C ALA A 850 -41.75 45.23 -5.27
N ALA A 851 -40.51 45.50 -4.86
CA ALA A 851 -39.37 44.62 -5.06
C ALA A 851 -39.33 43.41 -4.10
N GLU A 852 -39.95 43.48 -2.92
CA GLU A 852 -39.96 42.38 -1.94
C GLU A 852 -41.17 41.44 -2.08
N SER A 853 -42.23 41.86 -2.78
CA SER A 853 -43.42 41.02 -3.01
C SER A 853 -43.21 39.91 -4.05
N ILE A 854 -42.13 39.97 -4.83
CA ILE A 854 -41.80 38.99 -5.87
C ILE A 854 -41.18 37.71 -5.24
N MET A 855 -40.69 37.77 -4.00
CA MET A 855 -40.11 36.64 -3.26
C MET A 855 -40.98 36.26 -2.06
N GLY A 856 -42.26 35.99 -2.31
CA GLY A 856 -43.22 35.59 -1.27
C GLY A 856 -42.76 34.35 -0.51
N THR A 857 -42.20 34.53 0.68
CA THR A 857 -41.92 33.44 1.62
C THR A 857 -43.25 32.74 1.96
N PRO A 858 -43.32 31.40 1.90
CA PRO A 858 -44.55 30.65 2.15
C PRO A 858 -45.13 30.91 3.55
N GLU A 859 -44.26 31.21 4.52
CA GLU A 859 -44.60 31.53 5.90
C GLU A 859 -45.44 32.82 6.02
N LEU A 860 -45.06 33.88 5.29
CA LEU A 860 -45.76 35.16 5.33
C LEU A 860 -47.12 35.08 4.61
N ALA A 861 -47.20 34.31 3.53
CA ALA A 861 -48.47 33.99 2.85
C ALA A 861 -49.40 33.16 3.75
N ALA A 862 -48.87 32.21 4.52
CA ALA A 862 -49.63 31.45 5.50
C ALA A 862 -50.17 32.34 6.63
N CYS A 863 -49.37 33.26 7.16
CA CYS A 863 -49.81 34.25 8.16
C CYS A 863 -50.91 35.18 7.62
N GLN A 864 -50.79 35.66 6.39
CA GLN A 864 -51.83 36.47 5.74
C GLN A 864 -53.15 35.70 5.57
N THR A 865 -53.06 34.41 5.19
CA THR A 865 -54.22 33.54 5.03
C THR A 865 -54.90 33.25 6.38
N LEU A 866 -54.11 33.05 7.44
CA LEU A 866 -54.66 32.86 8.79
C LEU A 866 -55.42 34.11 9.27
N LEU A 867 -54.83 35.29 9.10
CA LEU A 867 -55.46 36.54 9.53
C LEU A 867 -56.73 36.87 8.75
N SER A 868 -56.77 36.54 7.45
CA SER A 868 -57.98 36.74 6.64
C SER A 868 -59.12 35.84 7.12
N VAL A 869 -58.84 34.57 7.45
CA VAL A 869 -59.83 33.64 8.03
C VAL A 869 -60.32 34.13 9.39
N VAL A 870 -59.43 34.60 10.27
CA VAL A 870 -59.83 35.15 11.58
C VAL A 870 -60.70 36.40 11.42
N SER A 871 -60.38 37.29 10.47
CA SER A 871 -61.21 38.46 10.17
C SER A 871 -62.60 38.07 9.67
N GLN A 872 -62.69 37.07 8.78
CA GLN A 872 -63.96 36.55 8.29
C GLN A 872 -64.81 35.97 9.43
N LEU A 873 -64.21 35.13 10.29
CA LEU A 873 -64.88 34.58 11.47
C LEU A 873 -65.41 35.68 12.39
N PHE A 874 -64.61 36.72 12.64
CA PHE A 874 -65.07 37.85 13.46
C PHE A 874 -66.29 38.56 12.86
N HIS A 875 -66.31 38.76 11.55
CA HIS A 875 -67.47 39.38 10.88
C HIS A 875 -68.70 38.48 10.97
N THR A 876 -68.55 37.16 10.78
CA THR A 876 -69.65 36.20 10.92
C THR A 876 -70.18 36.14 12.36
N CYS A 877 -69.31 36.19 13.35
CA CYS A 877 -69.72 36.23 14.75
C CYS A 877 -70.44 37.55 15.10
N SER A 878 -69.91 38.69 14.62
CA SER A 878 -70.52 40.00 14.88
C SER A 878 -71.92 40.09 14.28
N SER A 879 -72.09 39.67 13.02
CA SER A 879 -73.42 39.66 12.38
C SER A 879 -74.41 38.72 13.07
N ARG A 880 -73.93 37.59 13.61
CA ARG A 880 -74.78 36.67 14.39
C ARG A 880 -75.20 37.28 15.73
N ILE A 881 -74.30 38.02 16.40
CA ILE A 881 -74.62 38.74 17.64
C ILE A 881 -75.67 39.81 17.34
N ASP A 882 -75.47 40.64 16.31
CA ASP A 882 -76.44 41.67 15.91
C ASP A 882 -77.82 41.08 15.63
N TRP A 883 -77.87 39.92 14.96
CA TRP A 883 -79.12 39.21 14.69
C TRP A 883 -79.79 38.70 15.97
N LEU A 884 -79.03 38.13 16.90
CA LEU A 884 -79.56 37.69 18.20
C LEU A 884 -80.04 38.87 19.05
N GLU A 885 -79.36 40.02 19.00
CA GLU A 885 -79.80 41.23 19.69
C GLU A 885 -81.11 41.77 19.11
N GLN A 886 -81.25 41.75 17.78
CA GLN A 886 -82.50 42.09 17.10
C GLN A 886 -83.62 41.13 17.52
N GLU A 887 -83.37 39.81 17.59
CA GLU A 887 -84.37 38.83 18.00
C GLU A 887 -84.75 38.97 19.48
N VAL A 888 -83.80 39.22 20.38
CA VAL A 888 -84.08 39.54 21.79
C VAL A 888 -84.90 40.83 21.89
N SER A 889 -84.60 41.85 21.09
CA SER A 889 -85.39 43.08 21.06
C SER A 889 -86.83 42.83 20.57
N ALA A 890 -87.02 41.97 19.58
CA ALA A 890 -88.32 41.54 19.08
C ALA A 890 -89.09 40.72 20.12
N HIS A 891 -88.42 39.82 20.86
CA HIS A 891 -89.03 39.11 21.98
C HIS A 891 -89.40 40.06 23.11
N ARG A 892 -88.55 41.03 23.45
CA ARG A 892 -88.90 42.06 24.44
C ARG A 892 -90.12 42.86 24.00
N SER A 893 -90.20 43.27 22.73
CA SER A 893 -91.39 43.97 22.22
C SER A 893 -92.65 43.09 22.25
N HIS A 894 -92.53 41.80 21.95
CA HIS A 894 -93.64 40.86 22.03
C HIS A 894 -94.08 40.63 23.49
N VAL A 895 -93.15 40.50 24.43
CA VAL A 895 -93.46 40.41 25.86
C VAL A 895 -94.14 41.69 26.36
N THR A 896 -93.71 42.86 25.92
CA THR A 896 -94.40 44.12 26.26
C THR A 896 -95.79 44.19 25.63
N ALA A 897 -95.98 43.69 24.40
CA ALA A 897 -97.29 43.62 23.76
C ALA A 897 -98.23 42.66 24.51
N LEU A 898 -97.77 41.44 24.82
CA LEU A 898 -98.52 40.47 25.64
C LEU A 898 -98.87 41.03 27.01
N ARG A 899 -97.95 41.76 27.68
CA ARG A 899 -98.24 42.42 28.94
C ARG A 899 -99.34 43.46 28.79
N GLY A 900 -99.33 44.24 27.70
CA GLY A 900 -100.39 45.19 27.36
C GLY A 900 -101.74 44.49 27.10
N GLU A 901 -101.75 43.43 26.29
CA GLU A 901 -102.96 42.65 26.03
C GLU A 901 -103.54 41.99 27.29
N LEU A 902 -102.69 41.45 28.18
CA LEU A 902 -103.15 40.90 29.46
C LEU A 902 -103.77 42.00 30.34
N GLN A 903 -103.18 43.19 30.35
CA GLN A 903 -103.74 44.37 31.02
C GLN A 903 -105.09 44.75 30.43
N ASP A 904 -105.24 44.72 29.11
CA ASP A 904 -106.51 45.00 28.42
C ASP A 904 -107.59 43.93 28.68
N VAL A 905 -107.23 42.65 28.76
CA VAL A 905 -108.16 41.56 29.11
C VAL A 905 -108.63 41.69 30.56
N CYS A 906 -107.71 41.98 31.50
CA CYS A 906 -108.10 42.29 32.88
C CYS A 906 -109.03 43.52 32.98
N LEU A 907 -108.95 44.47 32.05
CA LEU A 907 -109.89 45.59 31.97
C LEU A 907 -111.24 45.20 31.35
N ARG A 908 -111.32 44.16 30.50
CA ARG A 908 -112.58 43.71 29.87
C ARG A 908 -113.45 42.81 30.74
N ASP A 909 -112.89 42.00 31.64
CA ASP A 909 -113.67 41.14 32.56
C ASP A 909 -114.36 41.92 33.71
N ASN A 910 -114.11 43.23 33.83
CA ASN A 910 -114.69 44.10 34.86
C ASN A 910 -115.91 44.93 34.38
N LEU A 911 -116.57 44.56 33.28
CA LEU A 911 -117.55 45.42 32.59
C LEU A 911 -119.04 45.01 32.62
N ASP A 912 -119.51 44.12 33.50
CA ASP A 912 -120.96 43.89 33.69
C ASP A 912 -121.41 43.75 35.17
N VAL A 913 -121.27 44.83 35.98
CA VAL A 913 -122.32 45.48 36.83
C VAL A 913 -121.89 46.94 37.11
N VAL A 914 -122.81 47.91 36.91
CA VAL A 914 -122.69 49.41 36.85
C VAL A 914 -123.53 50.05 37.99
N PRO A 915 -123.41 51.33 38.50
CA PRO A 915 -122.54 52.51 38.23
C PRO A 915 -121.85 53.19 39.48
N VAL A 916 -121.15 54.32 39.24
CA VAL A 916 -120.80 55.49 40.12
C VAL A 916 -119.54 55.44 41.00
N ALA A 917 -118.49 56.06 40.44
CA ALA A 917 -117.71 57.22 40.90
C ALA A 917 -117.05 57.29 42.29
N GLU A 918 -115.78 57.73 42.21
CA GLU A 918 -114.94 58.39 43.22
C GLU A 918 -114.16 57.50 44.21
N GLY A 919 -113.08 56.92 43.65
CA GLY A 919 -111.73 57.15 44.17
C GLY A 919 -111.10 56.00 44.94
N PRO A 920 -110.09 55.33 44.35
CA PRO A 920 -109.05 54.69 45.14
C PRO A 920 -107.65 54.99 44.59
N LYS A 921 -106.66 55.36 45.41
CA LYS A 921 -105.86 54.57 46.37
C LYS A 921 -104.45 54.37 45.82
N THR A 922 -103.51 55.03 46.52
CA THR A 922 -102.12 54.60 46.79
C THR A 922 -101.28 54.19 45.59
N PHE A 923 -100.76 55.21 44.91
CA PHE A 923 -99.49 55.15 44.21
C PHE A 923 -98.35 55.30 45.23
N LEU A 924 -97.48 54.31 45.35
CA LEU A 924 -96.04 54.55 45.30
C LEU A 924 -95.35 53.30 44.73
N LEU A 925 -94.88 53.53 43.52
CA LEU A 925 -94.05 52.71 42.66
C LEU A 925 -92.64 52.65 43.26
N ASP A 926 -92.08 51.45 43.40
CA ASP A 926 -90.71 51.16 42.97
C ASP A 926 -90.48 49.65 43.05
N GLN A 927 -90.86 48.97 41.96
CA GLN A 927 -90.43 47.59 41.71
C GLN A 927 -88.96 47.59 41.28
N VAL A 928 -88.11 47.66 42.30
CA VAL A 928 -86.78 47.05 42.27
C VAL A 928 -86.98 45.57 42.52
N GLU A 929 -86.88 44.75 41.47
CA GLU A 929 -86.32 43.40 41.51
C GLU A 929 -86.49 42.71 40.15
N THR A 930 -85.37 42.42 39.48
CA THR A 930 -85.17 41.15 38.76
C THR A 930 -83.67 40.92 38.62
N GLY A 931 -83.14 40.01 39.43
CA GLY A 931 -81.81 39.44 39.21
C GLY A 931 -80.93 39.22 40.45
N LYS A 932 -81.34 38.34 41.36
CA LYS A 932 -80.42 37.41 42.06
C LYS A 932 -80.83 35.99 41.64
N PRO A 933 -79.89 35.04 41.48
CA PRO A 933 -79.02 34.57 42.57
C PRO A 933 -77.55 34.30 42.07
N ALA A 934 -76.45 34.14 42.83
CA ALA A 934 -76.08 33.13 43.86
C ALA A 934 -76.59 31.73 43.50
N ASP A 935 -75.91 30.60 43.49
CA ASP A 935 -74.57 30.13 43.73
C ASP A 935 -74.48 28.89 42.80
N LEU A 936 -73.26 28.49 42.42
CA LEU A 936 -72.78 27.13 42.60
C LEU A 936 -71.32 27.10 42.14
N SER A 937 -70.46 27.33 43.12
CA SER A 937 -69.16 26.69 43.17
C SER A 937 -69.33 25.18 43.04
N SER A 938 -68.61 24.59 42.10
CA SER A 938 -67.95 23.31 42.29
C SER A 938 -66.92 23.13 41.18
N ASP A 939 -65.65 23.33 41.52
CA ASP A 939 -64.58 22.49 40.98
C ASP A 939 -65.06 21.02 40.95
N PRO A 940 -64.70 20.23 39.92
CA PRO A 940 -63.42 19.54 40.09
C PRO A 940 -62.60 19.36 38.79
N PRO A 941 -61.33 18.93 38.96
CA PRO A 941 -60.32 18.86 37.94
C PRO A 941 -60.50 17.60 37.09
N VAL A 942 -59.92 17.57 35.89
CA VAL A 942 -59.50 16.34 35.20
C VAL A 942 -58.70 16.77 33.96
N GLY A 943 -57.44 16.39 33.95
CA GLY A 943 -56.73 16.17 32.70
C GLY A 943 -57.17 14.83 32.11
N LEU A 944 -57.17 14.72 30.78
CA LEU A 944 -57.16 13.46 30.04
C LEU A 944 -55.95 13.55 29.10
N ASN A 945 -54.75 13.17 29.53
CA ASN A 945 -54.26 11.80 29.46
C ASN A 945 -55.24 10.69 29.85
N THR A 946 -55.69 9.92 28.86
CA THR A 946 -56.07 8.50 29.01
C THR A 946 -55.52 7.72 27.82
N ALA A 947 -54.55 6.87 28.10
CA ALA A 947 -54.12 5.76 27.25
C ALA A 947 -55.14 4.60 27.30
N PRO A 948 -54.98 3.54 26.47
CA PRO A 948 -54.69 2.26 27.11
C PRO A 948 -53.57 1.42 26.45
N PHE A 949 -52.77 0.87 27.36
CA PHE A 949 -51.91 -0.33 27.39
C PHE A 949 -52.51 -1.60 26.74
N PRO A 950 -51.77 -2.74 26.54
CA PRO A 950 -50.67 -3.28 27.37
C PRO A 950 -49.43 -3.78 26.57
N SER A 951 -48.26 -4.10 27.12
CA SER A 951 -47.93 -4.94 28.28
C SER A 951 -46.42 -4.89 28.58
N SER A 952 -46.11 -5.02 29.88
CA SER A 952 -44.82 -5.33 30.54
C SER A 952 -44.23 -6.70 30.07
N PRO A 953 -43.10 -7.25 30.61
CA PRO A 953 -42.35 -6.83 31.81
C PRO A 953 -40.80 -7.03 31.83
N LEU A 954 -40.20 -6.57 32.96
CA LEU A 954 -39.01 -7.10 33.67
C LEU A 954 -37.65 -7.12 32.90
N CYS A 955 -36.48 -6.71 33.43
CA CYS A 955 -35.97 -6.64 34.80
C CYS A 955 -34.73 -5.69 34.84
N LYS A 956 -34.58 -4.90 35.92
CA LYS A 956 -33.28 -4.40 36.46
C LYS A 956 -32.70 -5.47 37.43
N PRO A 957 -31.61 -5.32 38.23
CA PRO A 957 -30.71 -4.18 38.54
C PRO A 957 -29.19 -4.59 38.60
N SER A 958 -28.19 -3.74 38.89
CA SER A 958 -27.97 -3.05 40.16
C SER A 958 -26.81 -2.05 40.16
N ARG A 959 -27.01 -1.03 41.01
CA ARG A 959 -26.08 0.00 41.51
C ARG A 959 -25.44 -0.50 42.80
N ASP A 960 -24.23 0.00 43.11
CA ASP A 960 -23.88 0.60 44.40
C ASP A 960 -22.73 1.61 44.15
N LYS A 961 -22.91 2.92 44.37
CA LYS A 961 -22.98 3.75 45.60
C LYS A 961 -21.62 4.19 46.15
N THR A 962 -21.51 5.53 46.26
CA THR A 962 -20.73 6.34 47.24
C THR A 962 -19.19 6.30 47.11
N LYS A 963 -18.42 7.40 47.13
CA LYS A 963 -18.42 8.55 48.03
C LYS A 963 -17.29 9.52 47.62
N GLU A 964 -17.44 10.79 47.97
CA GLU A 964 -16.39 11.82 47.93
C GLU A 964 -15.10 11.42 48.68
N ARG A 965 -13.97 11.97 48.22
CA ARG A 965 -12.95 12.60 49.09
C ARG A 965 -11.94 13.42 48.29
N LYS A 966 -11.92 14.74 48.50
CA LYS A 966 -10.68 15.54 48.49
C LYS A 966 -9.82 15.13 49.72
N PRO A 967 -8.49 15.27 49.68
CA PRO A 967 -7.90 16.50 50.21
C PRO A 967 -6.64 17.01 49.47
N THR A 968 -6.39 18.29 49.74
CA THR A 968 -5.22 19.10 49.43
C THR A 968 -3.99 18.80 50.29
N LYS A 969 -2.82 19.23 49.77
CA LYS A 969 -1.69 19.96 50.42
C LYS A 969 -0.40 19.19 50.83
N LYS A 970 0.69 19.71 50.23
CA LYS A 970 2.02 20.08 50.80
C LYS A 970 3.05 19.00 51.19
N ASN A 971 4.19 19.02 50.48
CA ASN A 971 5.57 19.22 50.98
C ASN A 971 6.47 19.45 49.74
N ARG A 972 7.09 20.61 49.48
CA ARG A 972 8.30 21.23 50.08
C ARG A 972 9.49 20.27 50.19
N GLY A 973 10.54 20.52 49.39
CA GLY A 973 11.93 20.30 49.79
C GLY A 973 12.89 19.78 48.71
N GLN A 974 13.82 20.67 48.30
CA GLN A 974 15.19 20.40 47.81
C GLN A 974 15.31 19.75 46.41
N GLY A 975 15.94 20.34 45.38
CA GLY A 975 17.08 21.23 45.37
C GLY A 975 18.36 20.43 45.11
N LYS A 976 18.83 20.38 43.86
CA LYS A 976 20.26 20.32 43.53
C LYS A 976 20.52 20.63 42.05
N CYS A 977 21.16 21.78 41.85
CA CYS A 977 21.98 22.09 40.69
C CYS A 977 23.08 21.04 40.52
N GLY A 978 23.45 20.80 39.27
CA GLY A 978 24.63 20.03 38.90
C GLY A 978 24.95 20.23 37.43
N GLY A 979 25.47 21.40 37.08
CA GLY A 979 26.14 21.57 35.79
C GLY A 979 27.47 20.83 35.80
N ARG A 980 27.85 20.26 34.65
CA ARG A 980 29.25 20.07 34.27
C ARG A 980 29.40 20.19 32.77
N ARG A 981 30.27 21.13 32.40
CA ARG A 981 30.91 21.30 31.09
C ARG A 981 32.01 20.24 30.88
N GLN A 982 32.46 20.17 29.62
CA GLN A 982 33.65 19.51 29.05
C GLN A 982 33.48 18.00 28.87
N THR A 983 33.64 17.42 27.69
CA THR A 983 34.38 17.78 26.46
C THR A 983 33.56 17.60 25.20
#